data_AF-A0A8H6IHC2-F1
#
_entry.id   AF-A0A8H6IHC2-F1
#
_cell.length_a   1.000
_cell.length_b   1.000
_cell.length_c   1.000
_cell.angle_alpha   90.00
_cell.angle_beta   90.00
_cell.angle_gamma   90.00
#
_symmetry.space_group_name_H-M   'P 1'
#
loop_
_entity.id
_entity.type
_entity.pdbx_description
1 polymer ?
#
loop_
_entity_poly.entity_id
_entity_poly.type
_entity_poly.pdbx_seq_one_letter_code
_entity_poly.pdbx_strand_id
1 'polypeptide(L)'
;MNVEQGASNGNNNVLATAIEVCTGLSDVGRALPFVAPVFILLKIIIYIEQREQEVDAKCNDLIERITFMLSHLPVLKKMNAAALIAAYRKQSPIARRLSISNREKFTTCADALNTCCSDLLMSLQIRQSQQLDMLTTRAVPVDDDDWAAKTFVEAHGGDFEAVQYDRELVKEFAEERNMAMDDSVMRQLEDGALNEAVDLVSVRLEKIVKGNVSTEIVDGLKELAAQLTTVEHEQSLVCVHCDYPCCGTHHPSSYSSHLEKHHCDYPYGTFFPRARNINNYVGTQEKWAATSDTSLDEDEKVEKASVGKLLRWVQEPTILISVGTTWWKGRYYFNTFNLPDLQNISKSVRHSRRTLIYRTDPSETADSYASAEWLLSVSGKTTGVRLTAKTVTSSVPFVRMCPIDLATGEKSGEVLAISDGGMRSYIPASPYVLPATVRVGPELSDEPVRPVRKDFKTRTSSPDFRVILKGPTRRLFRRLNLGVNNNAPGSNLPVTIADAKAQYRFVGGKNYKDAINSKGESLLEVLDYARFPMTIDPRKSSNIQFEVGVPKTEEDVKKDIRWWDRAVCARHRPVRIKLILEDIEGEEASHVLEYVFRPFPFTRIEEKDLAAFWFDEPDMISRRMVRVEKASRWSEKNVLRIDGSDLSVKQLEKIVYQALKTGKTELDMEIGKEKGNGEWEWKAWALIDISCRRVYAFKILLQEGKLVPETRRVAQGKSRSICYATELVKFPPLGGLQPYIDPQYPTDDKVDDLKPPVPPKPTRTLSTNGANHDQMPAELNHRLASIDSNLGRIADALEKLVGDNPSSDSERTNVKRLSAGY
;
A
#
# COMPACT_ATOMS: atom_id res chain seq x y z
N MET A 1 2.06 -54.45 47.16
CA MET A 1 1.95 -53.34 48.13
C MET A 1 1.07 -52.30 47.47
N ASN A 2 -0.17 -52.19 47.92
CA ASN A 2 -1.06 -51.11 47.49
C ASN A 2 -0.82 -49.93 48.44
N VAL A 3 -0.75 -48.72 47.89
CA VAL A 3 -1.05 -47.50 48.64
C VAL A 3 -2.21 -46.87 47.90
N GLU A 4 -3.41 -47.06 48.43
CA GLU A 4 -4.60 -46.34 48.01
C GLU A 4 -4.49 -44.91 48.55
N GLN A 5 -4.59 -43.91 47.67
CA GLN A 5 -5.00 -42.57 48.06
C GLN A 5 -6.34 -42.29 47.41
N GLY A 6 -7.41 -42.55 48.17
CA GLY A 6 -8.76 -42.21 47.77
C GLY A 6 -9.01 -40.73 47.96
N ALA A 7 -9.15 -39.98 46.86
CA ALA A 7 -9.81 -38.68 46.88
C ALA A 7 -11.32 -38.92 46.98
N SER A 8 -11.87 -38.78 48.19
CA SER A 8 -13.32 -38.81 48.39
C SER A 8 -13.96 -37.58 47.74
N ASN A 9 -14.78 -37.79 46.71
CA ASN A 9 -15.78 -36.80 46.31
C ASN A 9 -16.83 -36.68 47.42
N GLY A 10 -16.52 -35.90 48.45
CA GLY A 10 -17.46 -35.54 49.50
C GLY A 10 -18.50 -34.57 48.94
N ASN A 11 -19.69 -35.07 48.62
CA ASN A 11 -20.85 -34.21 48.42
C ASN A 11 -21.06 -33.40 49.71
N ASN A 12 -20.77 -32.11 49.68
CA ASN A 12 -21.02 -31.22 50.80
C ASN A 12 -22.54 -31.01 50.94
N ASN A 13 -23.18 -31.85 51.74
CA ASN A 13 -24.63 -31.85 51.96
C ASN A 13 -25.16 -30.51 52.50
N VAL A 14 -24.32 -29.76 53.23
CA VAL A 14 -24.61 -28.39 53.71
C VAL A 14 -24.85 -27.45 52.54
N LEU A 15 -23.90 -27.44 51.60
CA LEU A 15 -23.95 -26.62 50.40
C LEU A 15 -25.08 -27.05 49.46
N ALA A 16 -25.33 -28.36 49.34
CA ALA A 16 -26.47 -28.89 48.58
C ALA A 16 -27.82 -28.40 49.14
N THR A 17 -27.99 -28.44 50.46
CA THR A 17 -29.20 -27.95 51.15
C THR A 17 -29.37 -26.43 50.97
N ALA A 18 -28.27 -25.67 51.06
CA ALA A 18 -28.28 -24.23 50.82
C ALA A 18 -28.70 -23.88 49.37
N ILE A 19 -28.25 -24.64 48.37
CA ILE A 19 -28.66 -24.50 46.97
C ILE A 19 -30.17 -24.77 46.82
N GLU A 20 -30.69 -25.84 47.42
CA GLU A 20 -32.11 -26.20 47.33
C GLU A 20 -33.00 -25.09 47.95
N VAL A 21 -32.67 -24.63 49.16
CA VAL A 21 -33.36 -23.53 49.85
C VAL A 21 -33.28 -22.23 49.04
N CYS A 22 -32.11 -21.88 48.52
CA CYS A 22 -31.94 -20.71 47.66
C CYS A 22 -32.75 -20.80 46.36
N THR A 23 -32.95 -22.01 45.82
CA THR A 23 -33.71 -22.24 44.58
C THR A 23 -35.21 -22.11 44.84
N GLY A 24 -35.72 -22.73 45.91
CA GLY A 24 -37.14 -22.62 46.30
C GLY A 24 -37.59 -21.21 46.70
N LEU A 25 -36.69 -20.43 47.31
CA LEU A 25 -37.00 -19.05 47.75
C LEU A 25 -36.80 -17.99 46.66
N SER A 26 -36.21 -18.34 45.52
CA SER A 26 -36.00 -17.44 44.37
C SER A 26 -37.30 -16.80 43.86
N ASP A 27 -38.41 -17.53 43.87
CA ASP A 27 -39.72 -17.02 43.43
C ASP A 27 -40.36 -16.09 44.50
N VAL A 28 -40.10 -16.33 45.79
CA VAL A 28 -40.51 -15.42 46.89
C VAL A 28 -39.78 -14.09 46.78
N GLY A 29 -38.49 -14.11 46.42
CA GLY A 29 -37.67 -12.91 46.20
C GLY A 29 -38.14 -12.02 45.04
N ARG A 30 -38.86 -12.58 44.06
CA ARG A 30 -39.55 -11.79 43.01
C ARG A 30 -40.85 -11.16 43.50
N ALA A 31 -41.59 -11.85 44.36
CA ALA A 31 -42.87 -11.38 44.89
C ALA A 31 -42.71 -10.29 45.96
N LEU A 32 -41.63 -10.34 46.75
CA LEU A 32 -41.41 -9.44 47.89
C LEU A 32 -40.03 -8.76 47.79
N PRO A 33 -39.95 -7.54 47.22
CA PRO A 33 -38.67 -6.86 46.95
C PRO A 33 -37.77 -6.59 48.16
N PHE A 34 -38.34 -6.52 49.38
CA PHE A 34 -37.56 -6.33 50.61
C PHE A 34 -36.78 -7.57 51.05
N VAL A 35 -37.14 -8.77 50.55
CA VAL A 35 -36.45 -10.04 50.86
C VAL A 35 -35.27 -10.30 49.93
N ALA A 36 -35.32 -9.76 48.71
CA ALA A 36 -34.32 -9.96 47.67
C ALA A 36 -32.86 -9.76 48.12
N PRO A 37 -32.50 -8.76 48.98
CA PRO A 37 -31.13 -8.61 49.48
C PRO A 37 -30.57 -9.83 50.19
N VAL A 38 -31.39 -10.58 50.94
CA VAL A 38 -30.92 -11.73 51.74
C VAL A 38 -30.66 -12.94 50.86
N PHE A 39 -31.50 -13.15 49.84
CA PHE A 39 -31.28 -14.19 48.82
C PHE A 39 -30.03 -13.91 47.97
N ILE A 40 -29.77 -12.63 47.66
CA ILE A 40 -28.53 -12.22 46.99
C ILE A 40 -27.32 -12.57 47.87
N LEU A 41 -27.36 -12.28 49.17
CA LEU A 41 -26.28 -12.62 50.10
C LEU A 41 -26.05 -14.14 50.24
N LEU A 42 -27.11 -14.95 50.40
CA LEU A 42 -26.96 -16.43 50.43
C LEU A 42 -26.39 -16.95 49.11
N LYS A 43 -26.84 -16.44 47.96
CA LYS A 43 -26.33 -16.84 46.65
C LYS A 43 -24.85 -16.48 46.45
N ILE A 44 -24.40 -15.35 47.00
CA ILE A 44 -22.98 -14.96 47.01
C ILE A 44 -22.18 -15.95 47.87
N ILE A 45 -22.65 -16.30 49.06
CA ILE A 45 -21.99 -17.28 49.96
C ILE A 45 -21.88 -18.66 49.28
N ILE A 46 -22.97 -19.17 48.71
CA ILE A 46 -22.99 -20.44 47.96
C ILE A 46 -22.00 -20.38 46.79
N TYR A 47 -21.92 -19.26 46.07
CA TYR A 47 -21.02 -19.10 44.92
C TYR A 47 -19.53 -19.08 45.34
N ILE A 48 -19.20 -18.51 46.50
CA ILE A 48 -17.83 -18.56 47.03
C ILE A 48 -17.47 -20.01 47.39
N GLU A 49 -18.31 -20.66 48.19
CA GLU A 49 -18.03 -21.99 48.74
C GLU A 49 -18.14 -23.13 47.71
N GLN A 50 -18.80 -22.92 46.57
CA GLN A 50 -18.77 -23.85 45.43
C GLN A 50 -17.42 -23.93 44.70
N ARG A 51 -16.50 -22.98 44.95
CA ARG A 51 -15.25 -22.83 44.17
C ARG A 51 -14.01 -23.26 44.95
N GLU A 52 -14.16 -23.43 46.25
CA GLU A 52 -13.12 -23.89 47.17
C GLU A 52 -12.94 -25.42 47.05
N GLN A 53 -11.69 -25.87 47.01
CA GLN A 53 -11.36 -27.31 47.04
C GLN A 53 -11.30 -27.87 48.46
N GLU A 54 -11.12 -27.00 49.47
CA GLU A 54 -11.04 -27.35 50.89
C GLU A 54 -12.37 -27.01 51.60
N VAL A 55 -12.98 -28.00 52.24
CA VAL A 55 -14.21 -27.84 53.02
C VAL A 55 -13.84 -27.34 54.42
N ASP A 56 -14.10 -26.05 54.71
CA ASP A 56 -13.84 -25.44 56.01
C ASP A 56 -15.07 -25.55 56.93
N ALA A 57 -14.88 -26.07 58.14
CA ALA A 57 -15.96 -26.36 59.07
C ALA A 57 -16.68 -25.09 59.56
N LYS A 58 -15.96 -23.97 59.72
CA LYS A 58 -16.50 -22.69 60.22
C LYS A 58 -17.35 -22.02 59.15
N CYS A 59 -16.92 -22.11 57.89
CA CYS A 59 -17.67 -21.62 56.75
C CYS A 59 -18.96 -22.43 56.55
N ASN A 60 -18.89 -23.76 56.62
CA ASN A 60 -20.08 -24.63 56.60
C ASN A 60 -21.05 -24.31 57.76
N ASP A 61 -20.57 -24.13 58.99
CA ASP A 61 -21.43 -23.79 60.15
C ASP A 61 -22.21 -22.48 59.94
N LEU A 62 -21.55 -21.44 59.39
CA LEU A 62 -22.22 -20.21 59.02
C LEU A 62 -23.23 -20.42 57.86
N ILE A 63 -22.90 -21.19 56.83
CA ILE A 63 -23.85 -21.53 55.76
C ILE A 63 -25.10 -22.23 56.34
N GLU A 64 -24.90 -23.18 57.26
CA GLU A 64 -25.96 -23.94 57.91
C GLU A 64 -26.90 -23.00 58.68
N ARG A 65 -26.36 -22.11 59.54
CA ARG A 65 -27.14 -21.11 60.29
C ARG A 65 -27.87 -20.15 59.36
N ILE A 66 -27.23 -19.62 58.32
CA ILE A 66 -27.83 -18.66 57.39
C ILE A 66 -28.94 -19.32 56.55
N THR A 67 -28.72 -20.56 56.11
CA THR A 67 -29.71 -21.36 55.38
C THR A 67 -30.91 -21.66 56.26
N PHE A 68 -30.69 -22.00 57.54
CA PHE A 68 -31.74 -22.22 58.53
C PHE A 68 -32.54 -20.95 58.84
N MET A 69 -31.87 -19.79 58.97
CA MET A 69 -32.55 -18.50 59.14
C MET A 69 -33.44 -18.15 57.94
N LEU A 70 -32.97 -18.45 56.72
CA LEU A 70 -33.67 -18.13 55.48
C LEU A 70 -34.82 -19.07 55.16
N SER A 71 -34.75 -20.34 55.55
CA SER A 71 -35.86 -21.30 55.34
C SER A 71 -37.11 -20.97 56.18
N HIS A 72 -36.98 -20.11 57.19
CA HIS A 72 -38.07 -19.79 58.12
C HIS A 72 -38.70 -18.39 57.94
N LEU A 73 -38.18 -17.50 57.07
CA LEU A 73 -38.48 -16.06 57.21
C LEU A 73 -38.21 -15.13 55.98
N PRO A 74 -39.14 -14.21 55.63
CA PRO A 74 -38.92 -13.10 54.66
C PRO A 74 -38.25 -11.78 55.17
N VAL A 75 -38.19 -11.55 56.47
CA VAL A 75 -37.81 -10.34 57.27
C VAL A 75 -36.35 -10.01 57.59
N LEU A 76 -35.35 -10.05 56.69
CA LEU A 76 -33.97 -9.68 57.09
C LEU A 76 -33.29 -8.62 56.20
N LYS A 77 -32.47 -7.76 56.83
CA LYS A 77 -31.61 -6.78 56.15
C LYS A 77 -30.45 -6.31 57.05
N LYS A 78 -29.48 -7.20 57.27
CA LYS A 78 -28.06 -6.94 57.67
C LYS A 78 -27.41 -8.27 58.06
N MET A 79 -26.49 -8.78 57.24
CA MET A 79 -25.71 -9.99 57.55
C MET A 79 -24.29 -9.81 57.00
N ASN A 80 -23.31 -9.54 57.88
CA ASN A 80 -21.90 -9.39 57.49
C ASN A 80 -21.21 -10.73 57.19
N ALA A 81 -21.88 -11.87 57.40
CA ALA A 81 -21.33 -13.20 57.20
C ALA A 81 -20.81 -13.43 55.76
N ALA A 82 -21.46 -12.85 54.73
CA ALA A 82 -20.97 -12.94 53.36
C ALA A 82 -19.61 -12.22 53.17
N ALA A 83 -19.40 -11.10 53.87
CA ALA A 83 -18.12 -10.40 53.87
C ALA A 83 -17.06 -11.16 54.67
N LEU A 84 -17.43 -11.73 55.82
CA LEU A 84 -16.54 -12.53 56.67
C LEU A 84 -16.04 -13.80 55.94
N ILE A 85 -16.93 -14.58 55.33
CA ILE A 85 -16.57 -15.77 54.54
C ILE A 85 -15.68 -15.37 53.36
N ALA A 86 -16.05 -14.32 52.60
CA ALA A 86 -15.26 -13.84 51.46
C ALA A 86 -13.87 -13.32 51.83
N ALA A 87 -13.71 -12.74 53.02
CA ALA A 87 -12.43 -12.20 53.49
C ALA A 87 -11.56 -13.28 54.15
N TYR A 88 -12.15 -14.23 54.88
CA TYR A 88 -11.46 -15.38 55.45
C TYR A 88 -10.96 -16.34 54.38
N ARG A 89 -11.76 -16.66 53.34
CA ARG A 89 -11.31 -17.49 52.20
C ARG A 89 -10.16 -16.87 51.38
N LYS A 90 -9.93 -15.56 51.49
CA LYS A 90 -8.76 -14.87 50.88
C LYS A 90 -7.48 -14.98 51.70
N GLN A 91 -7.54 -15.35 52.98
CA GLN A 91 -6.34 -15.64 53.75
C GLN A 91 -5.74 -16.96 53.26
N SER A 92 -4.41 -17.00 53.18
CA SER A 92 -3.63 -18.22 52.96
C SER A 92 -4.03 -19.31 53.98
N PRO A 93 -3.90 -20.60 53.63
CA PRO A 93 -4.21 -21.69 54.55
C PRO A 93 -3.53 -21.53 55.91
N ILE A 94 -2.26 -21.11 55.92
CA ILE A 94 -1.48 -20.85 57.14
C ILE A 94 -2.11 -19.71 57.98
N ALA A 95 -2.42 -18.57 57.35
CA ALA A 95 -3.02 -17.43 58.05
C ALA A 95 -4.44 -17.70 58.57
N ARG A 96 -5.22 -18.57 57.90
CA ARG A 96 -6.53 -19.02 58.38
C ARG A 96 -6.44 -19.77 59.71
N ARG A 97 -5.39 -20.57 59.91
CA ARG A 97 -5.18 -21.43 61.10
C ARG A 97 -4.49 -20.71 62.27
N LEU A 98 -3.46 -19.89 61.99
CA LEU A 98 -2.64 -19.27 63.05
C LEU A 98 -3.20 -17.94 63.59
N SER A 99 -4.09 -17.22 62.88
CA SER A 99 -4.68 -15.99 63.43
C SER A 99 -5.84 -16.29 64.39
N ILE A 100 -5.62 -16.10 65.70
CA ILE A 100 -6.66 -16.19 66.74
C ILE A 100 -7.89 -15.36 66.38
N SER A 101 -7.66 -14.15 65.86
CA SER A 101 -8.71 -13.17 65.58
C SER A 101 -9.81 -13.71 64.65
N ASN A 102 -9.49 -14.68 63.78
CA ASN A 102 -10.45 -15.34 62.90
C ASN A 102 -11.55 -16.06 63.70
N ARG A 103 -11.17 -16.85 64.71
CA ARG A 103 -12.10 -17.63 65.53
C ARG A 103 -13.07 -16.72 66.29
N GLU A 104 -12.57 -15.65 66.86
CA GLU A 104 -13.39 -14.67 67.60
C GLU A 104 -14.37 -13.96 66.67
N LYS A 105 -13.99 -13.65 65.43
CA LYS A 105 -14.87 -13.04 64.41
C LYS A 105 -15.96 -13.99 63.94
N PHE A 106 -15.65 -15.27 63.71
CA PHE A 106 -16.68 -16.28 63.40
C PHE A 106 -17.62 -16.51 64.58
N THR A 107 -17.12 -16.52 65.82
CA THR A 107 -17.94 -16.62 67.04
C THR A 107 -18.86 -15.42 67.18
N THR A 108 -18.31 -14.19 67.08
CA THR A 108 -19.09 -12.94 67.13
C THR A 108 -20.15 -12.87 66.02
N CYS A 109 -19.81 -13.34 64.80
CA CYS A 109 -20.76 -13.41 63.70
C CYS A 109 -21.85 -14.45 63.97
N ALA A 110 -21.51 -15.62 64.52
CA ALA A 110 -22.49 -16.63 64.91
C ALA A 110 -23.43 -16.09 66.01
N ASP A 111 -22.91 -15.44 67.05
CA ASP A 111 -23.71 -14.85 68.13
C ASP A 111 -24.65 -13.74 67.63
N ALA A 112 -24.19 -12.91 66.69
CA ALA A 112 -25.03 -11.92 66.02
C ALA A 112 -26.15 -12.58 65.19
N LEU A 113 -25.86 -13.69 64.48
CA LEU A 113 -26.86 -14.48 63.75
C LEU A 113 -27.87 -15.14 64.70
N ASN A 114 -27.39 -15.73 65.80
CA ASN A 114 -28.21 -16.40 66.82
C ASN A 114 -29.15 -15.39 67.50
N THR A 115 -28.64 -14.21 67.87
CA THR A 115 -29.44 -13.10 68.45
C THR A 115 -30.49 -12.63 67.46
N CYS A 116 -30.07 -12.33 66.22
CA CYS A 116 -30.96 -11.89 65.15
C CYS A 116 -32.05 -12.92 64.86
N CYS A 117 -31.74 -14.23 64.86
CA CYS A 117 -32.75 -15.28 64.68
C CYS A 117 -33.67 -15.45 65.91
N SER A 118 -33.18 -15.22 67.13
CA SER A 118 -34.01 -15.25 68.33
C SER A 118 -35.08 -14.14 68.33
N ASP A 119 -34.67 -12.89 68.09
CA ASP A 119 -35.57 -11.72 67.99
C ASP A 119 -36.64 -11.93 66.91
N LEU A 120 -36.24 -12.57 65.83
CA LEU A 120 -37.03 -12.90 64.65
C LEU A 120 -38.07 -13.99 64.92
N LEU A 121 -37.66 -15.12 65.53
CA LEU A 121 -38.58 -16.19 65.92
C LEU A 121 -39.58 -15.73 66.97
N MET A 122 -39.18 -14.84 67.89
CA MET A 122 -40.08 -14.14 68.80
C MET A 122 -41.08 -13.24 68.07
N SER A 123 -40.61 -12.44 67.11
CA SER A 123 -41.45 -11.53 66.32
C SER A 123 -42.49 -12.26 65.45
N LEU A 124 -42.17 -13.47 65.00
CA LEU A 124 -43.06 -14.32 64.18
C LEU A 124 -43.95 -15.27 65.01
N GLN A 125 -43.77 -15.30 66.33
CA GLN A 125 -44.46 -16.22 67.25
C GLN A 125 -44.27 -17.73 66.93
N ILE A 126 -43.16 -18.10 66.28
CA ILE A 126 -42.90 -19.49 65.86
C ILE A 126 -42.52 -20.34 67.09
N ARG A 127 -43.50 -21.06 67.64
CA ARG A 127 -43.30 -22.04 68.71
C ARG A 127 -42.98 -23.43 68.16
N GLN A 128 -41.74 -23.66 67.72
CA GLN A 128 -41.20 -25.01 67.51
C GLN A 128 -39.85 -25.15 68.23
N SER A 129 -39.81 -26.00 69.26
CA SER A 129 -38.74 -26.04 70.25
C SER A 129 -37.66 -27.11 70.01
N GLN A 130 -37.67 -27.80 68.86
CA GLN A 130 -36.75 -28.92 68.58
C GLN A 130 -35.71 -28.67 67.47
N GLN A 131 -35.80 -27.55 66.74
CA GLN A 131 -34.79 -27.17 65.73
C GLN A 131 -33.93 -25.97 66.15
N LEU A 132 -34.19 -25.39 67.32
CA LEU A 132 -33.47 -24.23 67.86
C LEU A 132 -32.04 -24.56 68.33
N ASP A 133 -31.72 -25.82 68.63
CA ASP A 133 -30.37 -26.22 69.09
C ASP A 133 -29.24 -25.88 68.10
N MET A 134 -29.54 -25.83 66.80
CA MET A 134 -28.59 -25.37 65.78
C MET A 134 -28.12 -23.92 66.01
N LEU A 135 -28.96 -23.11 66.66
CA LEU A 135 -28.72 -21.68 66.90
C LEU A 135 -28.36 -21.36 68.35
N THR A 136 -28.93 -22.04 69.34
CA THR A 136 -28.80 -21.62 70.76
C THR A 136 -27.73 -22.34 71.57
N THR A 137 -27.22 -23.49 71.13
CA THR A 137 -26.33 -24.35 71.94
C THR A 137 -25.09 -24.86 71.21
N ARG A 138 -25.02 -24.74 69.87
CA ARG A 138 -23.87 -25.17 69.06
C ARG A 138 -22.76 -24.11 69.02
N ALA A 139 -21.60 -24.43 69.57
CA ALA A 139 -20.37 -23.65 69.41
C ALA A 139 -19.81 -23.73 67.97
N VAL A 140 -19.03 -22.73 67.55
CA VAL A 140 -18.32 -22.75 66.25
C VAL A 140 -17.36 -23.95 66.22
N PRO A 141 -17.36 -24.77 65.15
CA PRO A 141 -16.52 -25.94 65.06
C PRO A 141 -15.03 -25.60 64.97
N VAL A 142 -14.21 -26.57 65.39
CA VAL A 142 -12.75 -26.56 65.34
C VAL A 142 -12.35 -27.79 64.54
N ASP A 143 -11.55 -27.64 63.49
CA ASP A 143 -11.09 -28.76 62.68
C ASP A 143 -9.71 -29.29 63.10
N ASP A 144 -9.25 -30.36 62.46
CA ASP A 144 -8.03 -31.07 62.84
C ASP A 144 -6.76 -30.20 62.67
N ASP A 145 -6.77 -29.26 61.72
CA ASP A 145 -5.66 -28.32 61.49
C ASP A 145 -5.71 -27.12 62.45
N ASP A 146 -6.89 -26.70 62.92
CA ASP A 146 -6.99 -25.76 64.05
C ASP A 146 -6.45 -26.40 65.35
N TRP A 147 -6.71 -27.69 65.58
CA TRP A 147 -6.14 -28.44 66.70
C TRP A 147 -4.63 -28.60 66.57
N ALA A 148 -4.13 -28.82 65.35
CA ALA A 148 -2.70 -28.85 65.08
C ALA A 148 -2.03 -27.49 65.36
N ALA A 149 -2.61 -26.39 64.87
CA ALA A 149 -2.11 -25.03 65.15
C ALA A 149 -2.05 -24.76 66.67
N LYS A 150 -3.10 -25.13 67.42
CA LYS A 150 -3.11 -25.00 68.89
C LYS A 150 -2.03 -25.84 69.57
N THR A 151 -1.86 -27.09 69.14
CA THR A 151 -0.84 -28.01 69.69
C THR A 151 0.58 -27.52 69.37
N PHE A 152 0.78 -26.97 68.15
CA PHE A 152 2.05 -26.38 67.73
C PHE A 152 2.42 -25.16 68.58
N VAL A 153 1.48 -24.24 68.84
CA VAL A 153 1.73 -23.09 69.71
C VAL A 153 1.96 -23.51 71.16
N GLU A 154 1.21 -24.48 71.68
CA GLU A 154 1.43 -25.03 73.03
C GLU A 154 2.84 -25.66 73.16
N ALA A 155 3.36 -26.32 72.12
CA ALA A 155 4.72 -26.85 72.09
C ALA A 155 5.81 -25.76 72.05
N HIS A 156 5.51 -24.58 71.48
CA HIS A 156 6.44 -23.46 71.32
C HIS A 156 6.29 -22.35 72.38
N GLY A 157 5.72 -22.68 73.54
CA GLY A 157 5.66 -21.78 74.71
C GLY A 157 4.26 -21.24 75.05
N GLY A 158 3.24 -21.58 74.27
CA GLY A 158 1.84 -21.25 74.55
C GLY A 158 1.41 -19.82 74.20
N ASP A 159 2.32 -18.98 73.71
CA ASP A 159 2.03 -17.63 73.23
C ASP A 159 1.81 -17.63 71.72
N PHE A 160 0.56 -17.38 71.30
CA PHE A 160 0.20 -17.30 69.88
C PHE A 160 0.79 -16.06 69.20
N GLU A 161 0.93 -14.92 69.88
CA GLU A 161 1.50 -13.72 69.27
C GLU A 161 2.98 -13.94 68.93
N ALA A 162 3.73 -14.59 69.83
CA ALA A 162 5.12 -14.96 69.59
C ALA A 162 5.29 -15.85 68.33
N VAL A 163 4.41 -16.83 68.14
CA VAL A 163 4.43 -17.69 66.94
C VAL A 163 3.92 -16.95 65.69
N GLN A 164 2.93 -16.07 65.82
CA GLN A 164 2.31 -15.32 64.71
C GLN A 164 3.27 -14.31 64.07
N TYR A 165 4.16 -13.68 64.86
CA TYR A 165 5.14 -12.71 64.38
C TYR A 165 6.53 -13.30 64.05
N ASP A 166 6.83 -14.54 64.45
CA ASP A 166 8.08 -15.23 64.10
C ASP A 166 7.97 -15.97 62.76
N ARG A 167 8.66 -15.43 61.75
CA ARG A 167 8.70 -15.97 60.39
C ARG A 167 9.30 -17.38 60.30
N GLU A 168 10.20 -17.76 61.21
CA GLU A 168 10.81 -19.09 61.20
C GLU A 168 9.84 -20.14 61.76
N LEU A 169 9.14 -19.83 62.85
CA LEU A 169 8.11 -20.72 63.43
C LEU A 169 6.88 -20.88 62.50
N VAL A 170 6.43 -19.81 61.84
CA VAL A 170 5.35 -19.90 60.81
C VAL A 170 5.77 -20.80 59.64
N LYS A 171 7.06 -20.79 59.26
CA LYS A 171 7.60 -21.63 58.19
C LYS A 171 7.73 -23.10 58.62
N GLU A 172 8.14 -23.36 59.86
CA GLU A 172 8.18 -24.72 60.43
C GLU A 172 6.78 -25.36 60.47
N PHE A 173 5.77 -24.62 60.93
CA PHE A 173 4.37 -25.08 60.87
C PHE A 173 3.89 -25.37 59.44
N ALA A 174 4.27 -24.52 58.49
CA ALA A 174 3.94 -24.71 57.08
C ALA A 174 4.58 -25.98 56.49
N GLU A 175 5.85 -26.27 56.84
CA GLU A 175 6.56 -27.48 56.42
C GLU A 175 5.96 -28.75 57.07
N GLU A 176 5.61 -28.72 58.36
CA GLU A 176 4.91 -29.84 59.04
C GLU A 176 3.57 -30.18 58.35
N ARG A 177 2.86 -29.17 57.85
CA ARG A 177 1.53 -29.28 57.25
C ARG A 177 1.52 -29.38 55.72
N ASN A 178 2.69 -29.42 55.06
CA ASN A 178 2.84 -29.36 53.60
C ASN A 178 2.13 -28.16 52.93
N MET A 179 2.10 -27.00 53.62
CA MET A 179 1.49 -25.76 53.13
C MET A 179 2.54 -24.85 52.47
N ALA A 180 2.14 -24.15 51.40
CA ALA A 180 3.03 -23.20 50.72
C ALA A 180 3.15 -21.88 51.49
N MET A 181 4.39 -21.41 51.70
CA MET A 181 4.72 -20.18 52.42
C MET A 181 5.22 -19.11 51.46
N ASP A 182 4.62 -17.91 51.50
CA ASP A 182 5.01 -16.75 50.71
C ASP A 182 5.09 -15.46 51.55
N ASP A 183 5.61 -14.37 50.97
CA ASP A 183 5.78 -13.06 51.64
C ASP A 183 4.46 -12.31 51.90
N SER A 184 3.31 -12.87 51.51
CA SER A 184 1.97 -12.33 51.83
C SER A 184 1.40 -12.94 53.11
N VAL A 185 1.79 -14.18 53.47
CA VAL A 185 1.34 -14.87 54.69
C VAL A 185 1.56 -14.02 55.94
N MET A 186 2.78 -13.48 56.12
CA MET A 186 3.10 -12.65 57.29
C MET A 186 2.25 -11.37 57.39
N ARG A 187 1.90 -10.75 56.25
CA ARG A 187 1.01 -9.57 56.21
C ARG A 187 -0.45 -9.92 56.50
N GLN A 188 -0.88 -11.14 56.16
CA GLN A 188 -2.23 -11.64 56.48
C GLN A 188 -2.37 -12.07 57.95
N LEU A 189 -1.25 -12.29 58.62
CA LEU A 189 -1.13 -12.53 60.06
C LEU A 189 -1.04 -11.23 60.89
N GLU A 190 -0.96 -10.05 60.28
CA GLU A 190 -0.98 -8.78 61.02
C GLU A 190 -2.38 -8.51 61.61
N ASP A 191 -2.43 -8.07 62.87
CA ASP A 191 -3.69 -7.81 63.56
C ASP A 191 -4.51 -6.71 62.89
N GLY A 192 -5.75 -7.05 62.54
CA GLY A 192 -6.68 -6.16 61.84
C GLY A 192 -6.82 -6.43 60.34
N ALA A 193 -5.91 -7.18 59.69
CA ALA A 193 -5.95 -7.44 58.25
C ALA A 193 -7.31 -8.02 57.77
N LEU A 194 -7.90 -8.95 58.53
CA LEU A 194 -9.23 -9.48 58.23
C LEU A 194 -10.36 -8.45 58.46
N ASN A 195 -10.21 -7.51 59.39
CA ASN A 195 -11.24 -6.49 59.64
C ASN A 195 -11.30 -5.48 58.50
N GLU A 196 -10.14 -4.98 58.03
CA GLU A 196 -10.08 -4.09 56.87
C GLU A 196 -10.66 -4.76 55.61
N ALA A 197 -10.33 -6.04 55.40
CA ALA A 197 -10.90 -6.83 54.31
C ALA A 197 -12.44 -7.00 54.45
N VAL A 198 -12.95 -7.27 55.66
CA VAL A 198 -14.39 -7.38 55.93
C VAL A 198 -15.11 -6.05 55.73
N ASP A 199 -14.56 -4.94 56.19
CA ASP A 199 -15.17 -3.61 56.05
C ASP A 199 -15.20 -3.16 54.58
N LEU A 200 -14.10 -3.37 53.83
CA LEU A 200 -14.04 -3.09 52.40
C LEU A 200 -15.09 -3.89 51.61
N VAL A 201 -15.26 -5.17 51.92
CA VAL A 201 -16.29 -6.02 51.30
C VAL A 201 -17.70 -5.60 51.75
N SER A 202 -17.89 -5.26 53.03
CA SER A 202 -19.19 -4.87 53.59
C SER A 202 -19.72 -3.55 53.01
N VAL A 203 -18.88 -2.51 52.92
CA VAL A 203 -19.24 -1.22 52.29
C VAL A 203 -19.63 -1.41 50.82
N ARG A 204 -18.93 -2.30 50.10
CA ARG A 204 -19.22 -2.62 48.69
C ARG A 204 -20.52 -3.39 48.52
N LEU A 205 -20.78 -4.40 49.36
CA LEU A 205 -22.06 -5.11 49.40
C LEU A 205 -23.22 -4.17 49.75
N GLU A 206 -23.03 -3.25 50.70
CA GLU A 206 -24.06 -2.27 51.07
C GLU A 206 -24.39 -1.30 49.92
N LYS A 207 -23.38 -0.86 49.15
CA LYS A 207 -23.58 -0.04 47.94
C LYS A 207 -24.44 -0.77 46.88
N ILE A 208 -24.17 -2.07 46.67
CA ILE A 208 -24.94 -2.90 45.71
C ILE A 208 -26.38 -3.11 46.21
N VAL A 209 -26.57 -3.40 47.50
CA VAL A 209 -27.89 -3.62 48.12
C VAL A 209 -28.74 -2.34 48.20
N LYS A 210 -28.12 -1.16 48.37
CA LYS A 210 -28.82 0.14 48.34
C LYS A 210 -29.16 0.61 46.93
N GLY A 211 -28.57 0.02 45.89
CA GLY A 211 -28.68 0.50 44.52
C GLY A 211 -30.07 0.42 43.91
N ASN A 212 -30.69 -0.77 43.84
CA ASN A 212 -31.53 -1.07 42.68
C ASN A 212 -32.77 -1.96 42.89
N VAL A 213 -33.75 -1.78 41.99
CA VAL A 213 -34.94 -2.62 41.82
C VAL A 213 -34.86 -3.37 40.47
N SER A 214 -35.02 -4.69 40.54
CA SER A 214 -35.27 -5.68 39.46
C SER A 214 -34.26 -5.83 38.30
N THR A 215 -33.94 -4.82 37.49
CA THR A 215 -33.12 -5.04 36.27
C THR A 215 -31.61 -5.02 36.55
N GLU A 216 -31.12 -4.00 37.25
CA GLU A 216 -29.70 -3.87 37.60
C GLU A 216 -29.24 -4.92 38.65
N ILE A 217 -30.16 -5.71 39.22
CA ILE A 217 -29.79 -6.84 40.10
C ILE A 217 -29.01 -7.90 39.32
N VAL A 218 -29.39 -8.17 38.07
CA VAL A 218 -28.71 -9.17 37.23
C VAL A 218 -27.35 -8.66 36.77
N ASP A 219 -27.23 -7.39 36.43
CA ASP A 219 -25.97 -6.80 35.97
C ASP A 219 -25.03 -6.47 37.12
N GLY A 220 -25.53 -6.02 38.28
CA GLY A 220 -24.76 -5.92 39.52
C GLY A 220 -24.27 -7.28 40.05
N LEU A 221 -25.02 -8.37 39.84
CA LEU A 221 -24.55 -9.73 40.11
C LEU A 221 -23.50 -10.20 39.10
N LYS A 222 -23.64 -9.87 37.81
CA LYS A 222 -22.58 -10.13 36.81
C LYS A 222 -21.33 -9.33 37.12
N GLU A 223 -21.47 -8.08 37.52
CA GLU A 223 -20.35 -7.19 37.85
C GLU A 223 -19.67 -7.62 39.15
N LEU A 224 -20.42 -8.00 40.20
CA LEU A 224 -19.84 -8.58 41.41
C LEU A 224 -19.18 -9.95 41.14
N ALA A 225 -19.78 -10.82 40.33
CA ALA A 225 -19.18 -12.10 39.97
C ALA A 225 -17.93 -11.93 39.08
N ALA A 226 -17.95 -10.98 38.15
CA ALA A 226 -16.79 -10.57 37.38
C ALA A 226 -15.70 -9.96 38.29
N GLN A 227 -16.08 -9.17 39.28
CA GLN A 227 -15.14 -8.53 40.20
C GLN A 227 -14.55 -9.51 41.22
N LEU A 228 -15.30 -10.52 41.66
CA LEU A 228 -14.79 -11.64 42.45
C LEU A 228 -13.86 -12.54 41.61
N THR A 229 -14.15 -12.76 40.33
CA THR A 229 -13.21 -13.45 39.42
C THR A 229 -12.00 -12.60 39.02
N THR A 230 -12.06 -11.27 39.02
CA THR A 230 -10.86 -10.44 38.86
C THR A 230 -10.00 -10.42 40.13
N VAL A 231 -10.57 -10.58 41.32
CA VAL A 231 -9.78 -10.69 42.56
C VAL A 231 -9.12 -12.08 42.70
N GLU A 232 -9.71 -13.14 42.17
CA GLU A 232 -8.98 -14.42 42.00
C GLU A 232 -7.83 -14.32 40.97
N HIS A 233 -7.83 -13.31 40.10
CA HIS A 233 -6.69 -12.98 39.25
C HIS A 233 -5.65 -12.08 39.96
N GLU A 234 -5.85 -11.70 41.24
CA GLU A 234 -4.87 -10.98 42.06
C GLU A 234 -3.82 -11.92 42.72
N GLN A 235 -3.70 -13.18 42.27
CA GLN A 235 -2.41 -13.88 42.24
C GLN A 235 -1.68 -13.71 40.90
N SER A 236 -1.85 -12.57 40.25
CA SER A 236 -0.77 -12.04 39.41
C SER A 236 0.40 -11.65 40.33
N LEU A 237 1.52 -12.37 40.24
CA LEU A 237 2.79 -11.89 40.79
C LEU A 237 3.11 -10.53 40.17
N VAL A 238 2.87 -9.45 40.92
CA VAL A 238 3.25 -8.10 40.51
C VAL A 238 4.77 -8.04 40.57
N CYS A 239 5.41 -8.12 39.41
CA CYS A 239 6.80 -7.71 39.28
C CYS A 239 6.89 -6.26 39.75
N VAL A 240 7.79 -5.98 40.71
CA VAL A 240 7.94 -4.69 41.45
C VAL A 240 8.49 -3.55 40.55
N HIS A 241 8.14 -3.58 39.26
CA HIS A 241 8.57 -2.64 38.22
C HIS A 241 7.51 -2.34 37.13
N CYS A 242 6.39 -3.08 37.03
CA CYS A 242 5.44 -2.95 35.90
C CYS A 242 3.96 -3.25 36.26
N ASP A 243 3.06 -2.27 36.15
CA ASP A 243 1.62 -2.36 36.46
C ASP A 243 0.73 -3.06 35.38
N TYR A 244 1.15 -4.18 34.78
CA TYR A 244 0.33 -4.86 33.74
C TYR A 244 0.38 -6.41 33.80
N PRO A 245 -0.77 -7.10 33.63
CA PRO A 245 -0.88 -8.54 33.85
C PRO A 245 -0.35 -9.40 32.69
N CYS A 246 0.47 -10.40 33.04
CA CYS A 246 1.00 -11.44 32.16
C CYS A 246 0.26 -12.77 32.41
N CYS A 247 -0.30 -13.38 31.36
CA CYS A 247 -0.96 -14.68 31.45
C CYS A 247 0.04 -15.84 31.30
N GLY A 248 0.05 -16.77 32.27
CA GLY A 248 0.99 -17.92 32.37
C GLY A 248 0.82 -19.03 31.32
N THR A 249 0.67 -18.68 30.04
CA THR A 249 0.60 -19.62 28.92
C THR A 249 1.82 -19.49 28.01
N HIS A 250 2.30 -20.60 27.43
CA HIS A 250 3.37 -20.61 26.42
C HIS A 250 3.06 -19.85 25.10
N HIS A 251 1.91 -19.20 24.98
CA HIS A 251 1.57 -18.33 23.87
C HIS A 251 1.67 -16.85 24.27
N PRO A 252 2.29 -15.98 23.45
CA PRO A 252 2.24 -14.54 23.70
C PRO A 252 0.79 -14.07 23.72
N SER A 253 0.44 -13.27 24.72
CA SER A 253 -0.93 -13.04 25.19
C SER A 253 -1.96 -12.80 24.07
N SER A 254 -2.79 -13.81 23.79
CA SER A 254 -3.83 -13.79 22.73
C SER A 254 -5.07 -12.95 23.09
N TYR A 255 -4.91 -11.97 23.98
CA TYR A 255 -5.99 -11.23 24.62
C TYR A 255 -5.69 -9.74 24.88
N SER A 256 -4.45 -9.25 24.72
CA SER A 256 -4.07 -7.86 25.05
C SER A 256 -3.01 -7.27 24.10
N SER A 257 -2.80 -5.96 24.18
CA SER A 257 -1.70 -5.23 23.54
C SER A 257 -0.41 -5.40 24.34
N HIS A 258 0.71 -5.75 23.69
CA HIS A 258 1.96 -6.04 24.38
C HIS A 258 2.74 -4.79 24.84
N LEU A 259 3.51 -4.92 25.92
CA LEU A 259 4.42 -3.88 26.43
C LEU A 259 5.88 -4.15 26.04
N GLU A 260 6.54 -3.12 25.55
CA GLU A 260 7.88 -3.16 24.94
C GLU A 260 9.01 -3.62 25.88
N LYS A 261 8.76 -3.72 27.20
CA LYS A 261 9.77 -4.08 28.21
C LYS A 261 9.97 -5.57 28.49
N HIS A 262 9.05 -6.46 28.07
CA HIS A 262 9.11 -7.91 28.37
C HIS A 262 9.35 -8.79 27.13
N HIS A 263 10.09 -8.29 26.15
CA HIS A 263 10.35 -9.01 24.89
C HIS A 263 11.20 -10.29 25.05
N CYS A 264 11.86 -10.48 26.18
CA CYS A 264 12.75 -11.62 26.44
C CYS A 264 12.03 -12.87 26.96
N ASP A 265 10.88 -12.69 27.62
CA ASP A 265 10.27 -13.73 28.46
C ASP A 265 9.23 -14.59 27.73
N TYR A 266 8.76 -14.16 26.56
CA TYR A 266 7.80 -14.89 25.74
C TYR A 266 8.47 -15.57 24.53
N PRO A 267 7.96 -16.71 24.03
CA PRO A 267 8.46 -17.39 22.84
C PRO A 267 8.05 -16.70 21.51
N TYR A 268 8.33 -15.40 21.40
CA TYR A 268 8.07 -14.59 20.20
C TYR A 268 8.75 -15.13 18.94
N GLY A 269 9.94 -15.71 19.09
CA GLY A 269 10.76 -16.23 17.99
C GLY A 269 10.10 -17.38 17.21
N THR A 270 9.10 -18.06 17.77
CA THR A 270 8.36 -19.13 17.07
C THR A 270 6.92 -18.74 16.74
N PHE A 271 6.21 -18.03 17.62
CA PHE A 271 4.78 -17.74 17.42
C PHE A 271 4.51 -16.80 16.23
N PHE A 272 5.07 -15.58 16.22
CA PHE A 272 4.76 -14.63 15.14
C PHE A 272 5.26 -15.12 13.77
N PRO A 273 6.45 -15.77 13.66
CA PRO A 273 6.83 -16.47 12.43
C PRO A 273 5.85 -17.59 12.03
N ARG A 274 5.37 -18.43 12.96
CA ARG A 274 4.35 -19.46 12.67
C ARG A 274 3.03 -18.83 12.18
N ALA A 275 2.51 -17.82 12.88
CA ALA A 275 1.27 -17.15 12.51
C ALA A 275 1.40 -16.40 11.16
N ARG A 276 2.55 -15.76 10.89
CA ARG A 276 2.90 -15.19 9.59
C ARG A 276 2.96 -16.26 8.50
N ASN A 277 3.58 -17.40 8.78
CA ASN A 277 3.69 -18.51 7.82
C ASN A 277 2.31 -19.11 7.50
N ILE A 278 1.40 -19.18 8.46
CA ILE A 278 0.00 -19.59 8.24
C ILE A 278 -0.80 -18.51 7.47
N ASN A 279 -0.60 -17.22 7.75
CA ASN A 279 -1.43 -16.15 7.18
C ASN A 279 -0.98 -15.65 5.79
N ASN A 280 0.31 -15.73 5.47
CA ASN A 280 0.90 -15.05 4.31
C ASN A 280 1.49 -15.99 3.23
N TYR A 281 1.33 -17.32 3.35
CA TYR A 281 1.71 -18.27 2.30
C TYR A 281 0.48 -18.89 1.62
N VAL A 282 0.59 -19.14 0.32
CA VAL A 282 -0.44 -19.84 -0.47
C VAL A 282 -0.48 -21.33 -0.07
N GLY A 283 -1.68 -21.89 0.09
CA GLY A 283 -1.87 -23.33 0.37
C GLY A 283 -1.52 -23.77 1.80
N THR A 284 -1.55 -22.86 2.77
CA THR A 284 -1.41 -23.15 4.21
C THR A 284 -2.75 -23.19 4.95
N GLN A 285 -3.71 -22.38 4.51
CA GLN A 285 -5.08 -22.35 4.99
C GLN A 285 -6.05 -22.17 3.81
N GLU A 286 -7.26 -22.72 3.94
CA GLU A 286 -8.40 -22.45 3.07
C GLU A 286 -9.36 -21.52 3.82
N LYS A 287 -9.41 -20.24 3.43
CA LYS A 287 -10.30 -19.26 4.07
C LYS A 287 -11.73 -19.48 3.58
N TRP A 288 -12.57 -20.05 4.43
CA TRP A 288 -13.98 -20.26 4.13
C TRP A 288 -14.76 -18.95 4.12
N ALA A 289 -14.53 -18.09 5.11
CA ALA A 289 -15.10 -16.75 5.18
C ALA A 289 -14.10 -15.76 5.79
N ALA A 290 -14.08 -14.55 5.25
CA ALA A 290 -13.31 -13.43 5.78
C ALA A 290 -14.11 -12.13 5.66
N THR A 291 -13.89 -11.23 6.60
CA THR A 291 -14.41 -9.87 6.60
C THR A 291 -13.28 -8.91 7.00
N SER A 292 -13.25 -7.73 6.40
CA SER A 292 -12.26 -6.71 6.72
C SER A 292 -12.83 -5.34 6.39
N ASP A 293 -12.67 -4.41 7.33
CA ASP A 293 -12.99 -3.01 7.17
C ASP A 293 -11.72 -2.17 7.42
N THR A 294 -11.54 -1.10 6.67
CA THR A 294 -10.32 -0.27 6.72
C THR A 294 -10.70 1.18 6.93
N SER A 295 -10.10 1.80 7.95
CA SER A 295 -10.35 3.21 8.25
C SER A 295 -9.97 4.09 7.05
N LEU A 296 -10.85 5.03 6.72
CA LEU A 296 -10.63 6.03 5.69
C LEU A 296 -9.93 7.29 6.23
N ASP A 297 -9.90 7.47 7.55
CA ASP A 297 -9.08 8.48 8.25
C ASP A 297 -7.65 7.97 8.54
N GLU A 298 -7.47 6.68 8.82
CA GLU A 298 -6.19 6.10 9.27
C GLU A 298 -5.75 4.92 8.39
N ASP A 299 -4.68 5.06 7.61
CA ASP A 299 -4.32 4.08 6.56
C ASP A 299 -4.02 2.66 7.08
N GLU A 300 -3.47 2.57 8.29
CA GLU A 300 -2.99 1.32 8.89
C GLU A 300 -4.07 0.59 9.73
N LYS A 301 -5.18 1.28 10.08
CA LYS A 301 -6.20 0.72 10.96
C LYS A 301 -7.19 -0.15 10.19
N VAL A 302 -6.90 -1.44 10.16
CA VAL A 302 -7.71 -2.49 9.53
C VAL A 302 -8.27 -3.43 10.59
N GLU A 303 -9.59 -3.40 10.77
CA GLU A 303 -10.33 -4.37 11.56
C GLU A 303 -10.68 -5.56 10.65
N LYS A 304 -10.31 -6.78 11.03
CA LYS A 304 -10.53 -7.96 10.19
C LYS A 304 -10.81 -9.21 11.02
N ALA A 305 -11.59 -10.12 10.46
CA ALA A 305 -11.83 -11.42 11.05
C ALA A 305 -11.96 -12.49 9.94
N SER A 306 -11.51 -13.71 10.19
CA SER A 306 -11.60 -14.81 9.24
C SER A 306 -11.70 -16.16 9.93
N VAL A 307 -12.46 -17.08 9.31
CA VAL A 307 -12.52 -18.50 9.65
C VAL A 307 -12.18 -19.34 8.42
N GLY A 308 -11.46 -20.43 8.63
CA GLY A 308 -11.07 -21.33 7.55
C GLY A 308 -10.47 -22.63 8.07
N LYS A 309 -10.14 -23.53 7.14
CA LYS A 309 -9.45 -24.79 7.43
C LYS A 309 -7.94 -24.58 7.40
N LEU A 310 -7.23 -25.14 8.37
CA LEU A 310 -5.77 -25.25 8.30
C LEU A 310 -5.38 -26.47 7.44
N LEU A 311 -4.57 -26.25 6.40
CA LEU A 311 -4.21 -27.29 5.41
C LEU A 311 -2.84 -27.93 5.65
N ARG A 312 -1.99 -27.30 6.49
CA ARG A 312 -0.62 -27.76 6.79
C ARG A 312 -0.38 -27.75 8.30
N TRP A 313 0.58 -28.56 8.74
CA TRP A 313 0.98 -28.71 10.15
C TRP A 313 -0.09 -29.34 11.06
N VAL A 314 -1.09 -30.02 10.48
CA VAL A 314 -2.14 -30.78 11.20
C VAL A 314 -2.41 -32.09 10.47
N GLN A 315 -2.73 -33.14 11.24
CA GLN A 315 -3.14 -34.46 10.72
C GLN A 315 -4.66 -34.62 10.67
N GLU A 316 -5.40 -33.84 11.46
CA GLU A 316 -6.86 -33.88 11.58
C GLU A 316 -7.51 -32.58 11.07
N PRO A 317 -8.79 -32.59 10.66
CA PRO A 317 -9.50 -31.38 10.25
C PRO A 317 -9.48 -30.34 11.39
N THR A 318 -8.82 -29.22 11.13
CA THR A 318 -8.56 -28.19 12.14
C THR A 318 -9.04 -26.84 11.63
N ILE A 319 -9.91 -26.19 12.40
CA ILE A 319 -10.46 -24.87 12.07
C ILE A 319 -9.57 -23.80 12.65
N LEU A 320 -9.17 -22.82 11.83
CA LEU A 320 -8.47 -21.62 12.24
C LEU A 320 -9.46 -20.46 12.36
N ILE A 321 -9.48 -19.79 13.51
CA ILE A 321 -10.19 -18.52 13.71
C ILE A 321 -9.16 -17.43 14.02
N SER A 322 -9.23 -16.34 13.26
CA SER A 322 -8.36 -15.17 13.39
C SER A 322 -9.21 -13.91 13.46
N VAL A 323 -8.94 -13.03 14.44
CA VAL A 323 -9.62 -11.75 14.66
C VAL A 323 -8.58 -10.68 14.99
N GLY A 324 -8.73 -9.49 14.41
CA GLY A 324 -7.74 -8.43 14.48
C GLY A 324 -6.51 -8.69 13.60
N THR A 325 -5.46 -7.89 13.81
CA THR A 325 -4.17 -8.08 13.12
C THR A 325 -3.18 -8.73 14.07
N THR A 326 -2.81 -9.98 13.80
CA THR A 326 -1.85 -10.79 14.57
C THR A 326 -0.46 -10.17 14.57
N TRP A 327 -0.24 -9.24 15.48
CA TRP A 327 0.98 -8.45 15.63
C TRP A 327 1.10 -7.94 17.06
N TRP A 328 2.31 -7.78 17.57
CA TRP A 328 2.57 -7.44 18.97
C TRP A 328 1.95 -6.10 19.45
N LYS A 329 1.81 -5.11 18.55
CA LYS A 329 1.14 -3.83 18.86
C LYS A 329 -0.39 -3.92 18.93
N GLY A 330 -0.99 -4.93 18.31
CA GLY A 330 -2.44 -5.02 18.14
C GLY A 330 -3.10 -5.95 19.15
N ARG A 331 -4.37 -5.69 19.46
CA ARG A 331 -5.25 -6.70 20.07
C ARG A 331 -5.69 -7.68 18.98
N TYR A 332 -5.48 -8.97 19.21
CA TYR A 332 -5.82 -10.01 18.24
C TYR A 332 -6.20 -11.32 18.94
N TYR A 333 -6.94 -12.15 18.23
CA TYR A 333 -7.17 -13.55 18.55
C TYR A 333 -6.68 -14.39 17.37
N PHE A 334 -5.92 -15.45 17.65
CA PHE A 334 -5.43 -16.37 16.62
C PHE A 334 -5.33 -17.76 17.24
N ASN A 335 -6.33 -18.61 16.97
CA ASN A 335 -6.40 -19.94 17.58
C ASN A 335 -6.94 -21.00 16.61
N THR A 336 -6.57 -22.25 16.88
CA THR A 336 -6.96 -23.43 16.09
C THR A 336 -7.77 -24.39 16.95
N PHE A 337 -8.78 -25.02 16.36
CA PHE A 337 -9.68 -25.96 17.03
C PHE A 337 -9.77 -27.27 16.25
N ASN A 338 -9.51 -28.40 16.92
CA ASN A 338 -9.77 -29.74 16.39
C ASN A 338 -11.23 -30.17 16.67
N LEU A 339 -11.64 -31.36 16.23
CA LEU A 339 -12.99 -31.88 16.47
C LEU A 339 -13.33 -32.00 17.97
N PRO A 340 -12.50 -32.61 18.84
CA PRO A 340 -12.71 -32.59 20.29
C PRO A 340 -12.95 -31.20 20.89
N ASP A 341 -12.15 -30.20 20.51
CA ASP A 341 -12.29 -28.82 20.97
C ASP A 341 -13.67 -28.26 20.61
N LEU A 342 -14.07 -28.42 19.35
CA LEU A 342 -15.36 -27.95 18.82
C LEU A 342 -16.55 -28.61 19.53
N GLN A 343 -16.44 -29.90 19.86
CA GLN A 343 -17.47 -30.62 20.63
C GLN A 343 -17.58 -30.09 22.07
N ASN A 344 -16.43 -29.86 22.73
CA ASN A 344 -16.40 -29.32 24.09
C ASN A 344 -16.89 -27.87 24.15
N ILE A 345 -16.50 -27.04 23.18
CA ILE A 345 -17.00 -25.68 23.01
C ILE A 345 -18.52 -25.69 22.77
N SER A 346 -19.03 -26.55 21.88
CA SER A 346 -20.48 -26.65 21.63
C SER A 346 -21.28 -27.05 22.88
N LYS A 347 -20.73 -27.93 23.73
CA LYS A 347 -21.31 -28.22 25.06
C LYS A 347 -21.27 -26.99 25.96
N SER A 348 -20.11 -26.32 26.09
CA SER A 348 -19.93 -25.15 26.95
C SER A 348 -20.82 -23.96 26.56
N VAL A 349 -20.88 -23.63 25.27
CA VAL A 349 -21.72 -22.54 24.74
C VAL A 349 -23.21 -22.87 24.89
N ARG A 350 -23.62 -24.14 24.73
CA ARG A 350 -25.02 -24.55 24.94
C ARG A 350 -25.50 -24.34 26.37
N HIS A 351 -24.65 -24.57 27.37
CA HIS A 351 -24.97 -24.35 28.79
C HIS A 351 -24.84 -22.87 29.19
N SER A 352 -23.72 -22.22 28.86
CA SER A 352 -23.43 -20.84 29.27
C SER A 352 -24.15 -19.76 28.45
N ARG A 353 -24.62 -20.10 27.25
CA ARG A 353 -25.15 -19.18 26.23
C ARG A 353 -24.18 -18.06 25.79
N ARG A 354 -22.91 -18.12 26.20
CA ARG A 354 -21.86 -17.17 25.80
C ARG A 354 -21.35 -17.49 24.40
N THR A 355 -21.77 -16.72 23.40
CA THR A 355 -21.41 -16.93 21.99
C THR A 355 -20.15 -16.20 21.56
N LEU A 356 -19.74 -15.13 22.24
CA LEU A 356 -18.55 -14.35 21.85
C LEU A 356 -17.26 -15.18 21.96
N ILE A 357 -16.53 -15.29 20.85
CA ILE A 357 -15.19 -15.90 20.82
C ILE A 357 -14.15 -14.84 21.19
N TYR A 358 -14.20 -13.70 20.50
CA TYR A 358 -13.33 -12.55 20.74
C TYR A 358 -13.88 -11.28 20.09
N ARG A 359 -13.51 -10.13 20.66
CA ARG A 359 -13.72 -8.79 20.10
C ARG A 359 -12.45 -7.94 20.35
N THR A 360 -11.96 -7.20 19.36
CA THR A 360 -10.73 -6.39 19.50
C THR A 360 -10.90 -5.21 20.46
N ASP A 361 -12.11 -4.66 20.55
CA ASP A 361 -12.50 -3.70 21.59
C ASP A 361 -13.58 -4.30 22.50
N PRO A 362 -13.33 -4.44 23.83
CA PRO A 362 -14.31 -5.02 24.75
C PRO A 362 -15.55 -4.15 24.96
N SER A 363 -15.52 -2.87 24.60
CA SER A 363 -16.71 -2.01 24.70
C SER A 363 -17.74 -2.38 23.63
N GLU A 364 -18.97 -2.66 24.05
CA GLU A 364 -20.09 -2.92 23.13
C GLU A 364 -20.40 -1.68 22.26
N THR A 365 -20.20 -0.48 22.81
CA THR A 365 -20.39 0.82 22.13
C THR A 365 -19.19 1.25 21.27
N ALA A 366 -18.14 0.43 21.15
CA ALA A 366 -16.97 0.78 20.33
C ALA A 366 -17.32 1.02 18.86
N ASP A 367 -16.83 2.13 18.30
CA ASP A 367 -16.98 2.45 16.87
C ASP A 367 -15.96 1.75 15.96
N SER A 368 -14.91 1.15 16.52
CA SER A 368 -13.96 0.30 15.80
C SER A 368 -13.81 -1.03 16.51
N TYR A 369 -14.12 -2.13 15.82
CA TYR A 369 -13.86 -3.48 16.31
C TYR A 369 -13.92 -4.53 15.19
N ALA A 370 -13.22 -5.64 15.40
CA ALA A 370 -13.48 -6.92 14.76
C ALA A 370 -13.97 -7.91 15.82
N SER A 371 -14.97 -8.75 15.49
CA SER A 371 -15.43 -9.84 16.36
C SER A 371 -15.58 -11.17 15.62
N ALA A 372 -15.48 -12.26 16.38
CA ALA A 372 -15.95 -13.58 15.98
C ALA A 372 -16.84 -14.16 17.08
N GLU A 373 -17.95 -14.78 16.68
CA GLU A 373 -19.01 -15.26 17.58
C GLU A 373 -19.57 -16.60 17.08
N TRP A 374 -19.84 -17.53 17.99
CA TRP A 374 -20.53 -18.78 17.68
C TRP A 374 -21.99 -18.54 17.32
N LEU A 375 -22.43 -19.11 16.20
CA LEU A 375 -23.83 -19.14 15.79
C LEU A 375 -24.54 -20.31 16.44
N LEU A 376 -25.72 -20.07 17.02
CA LEU A 376 -26.55 -21.10 17.65
C LEU A 376 -27.82 -21.34 16.84
N SER A 377 -28.17 -22.62 16.69
CA SER A 377 -29.50 -23.06 16.30
C SER A 377 -30.55 -22.78 17.39
N VAL A 378 -31.83 -22.86 17.03
CA VAL A 378 -32.96 -22.80 17.98
C VAL A 378 -32.81 -23.85 19.10
N SER A 379 -32.24 -25.03 18.82
CA SER A 379 -31.96 -26.07 19.81
C SER A 379 -30.71 -25.82 20.67
N GLY A 380 -30.02 -24.69 20.48
CA GLY A 380 -28.82 -24.30 21.23
C GLY A 380 -27.54 -25.04 20.83
N LYS A 381 -27.54 -25.82 19.74
CA LYS A 381 -26.33 -26.41 19.15
C LYS A 381 -25.61 -25.36 18.32
N THR A 382 -24.27 -25.28 18.41
CA THR A 382 -23.47 -24.42 17.52
C THR A 382 -23.56 -24.89 16.07
N THR A 383 -23.75 -23.96 15.13
CA THR A 383 -23.95 -24.22 13.69
C THR A 383 -22.98 -23.48 12.77
N GLY A 384 -22.08 -22.66 13.32
CA GLY A 384 -21.15 -21.84 12.54
C GLY A 384 -20.52 -20.71 13.32
N VAL A 385 -19.87 -19.80 12.59
CA VAL A 385 -19.23 -18.58 13.14
C VAL A 385 -19.77 -17.34 12.41
N ARG A 386 -20.16 -16.33 13.18
CA ARG A 386 -20.40 -14.96 12.73
C ARG A 386 -19.11 -14.17 12.85
N LEU A 387 -18.71 -13.50 11.77
CA LEU A 387 -17.55 -12.61 11.71
C LEU A 387 -18.05 -11.18 11.51
N THR A 388 -17.53 -10.24 12.29
CA THR A 388 -17.86 -8.82 12.20
C THR A 388 -16.59 -7.99 12.04
N ALA A 389 -16.63 -6.93 11.22
CA ALA A 389 -15.65 -5.87 11.20
C ALA A 389 -16.33 -4.51 11.02
N LYS A 390 -15.97 -3.52 11.84
CA LYS A 390 -16.41 -2.12 11.77
C LYS A 390 -15.23 -1.23 12.11
N THR A 391 -15.02 -0.17 11.35
CA THR A 391 -14.12 0.94 11.67
C THR A 391 -14.92 2.22 11.91
N VAL A 392 -14.30 3.21 12.54
CA VAL A 392 -14.93 4.52 12.87
C VAL A 392 -15.52 5.21 11.62
N THR A 393 -14.93 4.99 10.45
CA THR A 393 -15.38 5.59 9.18
C THR A 393 -16.56 4.86 8.53
N SER A 394 -16.99 3.72 9.08
CA SER A 394 -18.06 2.87 8.53
C SER A 394 -19.33 2.95 9.36
N SER A 395 -20.41 3.46 8.74
CA SER A 395 -21.73 3.59 9.39
C SER A 395 -22.40 2.25 9.70
N VAL A 396 -22.00 1.17 9.04
CA VAL A 396 -22.55 -0.18 9.22
C VAL A 396 -21.41 -1.21 9.21
N PRO A 397 -21.38 -2.18 10.14
CA PRO A 397 -20.39 -3.26 10.13
C PRO A 397 -20.50 -4.15 8.89
N PHE A 398 -19.38 -4.70 8.43
CA PHE A 398 -19.35 -5.86 7.56
C PHE A 398 -19.59 -7.12 8.39
N VAL A 399 -20.59 -7.94 8.01
CA VAL A 399 -21.01 -9.14 8.76
C VAL A 399 -21.15 -10.34 7.82
N ARG A 400 -20.37 -11.39 8.09
CA ARG A 400 -20.40 -12.68 7.37
C ARG A 400 -20.79 -13.80 8.33
N MET A 401 -21.58 -14.77 7.88
CA MET A 401 -21.83 -16.02 8.61
C MET A 401 -21.26 -17.19 7.83
N CYS A 402 -20.41 -17.99 8.47
CA CYS A 402 -19.90 -19.25 7.93
C CYS A 402 -20.57 -20.42 8.65
N PRO A 403 -21.46 -21.20 7.99
CA PRO A 403 -21.94 -22.47 8.52
C PRO A 403 -20.79 -23.47 8.64
N ILE A 404 -20.72 -24.19 9.76
CA ILE A 404 -19.69 -25.19 10.06
C ILE A 404 -20.39 -26.43 10.63
N ASP A 405 -19.99 -27.61 10.18
CA ASP A 405 -20.36 -28.86 10.84
C ASP A 405 -19.28 -29.27 11.86
N LEU A 406 -19.70 -29.35 13.12
CA LEU A 406 -18.86 -29.73 14.25
C LEU A 406 -18.51 -31.22 14.27
N ALA A 407 -19.24 -32.07 13.53
CA ALA A 407 -18.98 -33.51 13.47
C ALA A 407 -17.82 -33.84 12.50
N THR A 408 -17.63 -33.02 11.47
CA THR A 408 -16.56 -33.18 10.46
C THR A 408 -15.44 -32.16 10.58
N GLY A 409 -15.68 -31.02 11.24
CA GLY A 409 -14.73 -29.91 11.27
C GLY A 409 -14.65 -29.16 9.93
N GLU A 410 -15.73 -29.20 9.13
CA GLU A 410 -15.79 -28.66 7.76
C GLU A 410 -16.88 -27.60 7.58
N LYS A 411 -16.79 -26.83 6.48
CA LYS A 411 -17.83 -25.88 6.05
C LYS A 411 -19.10 -26.64 5.63
N SER A 412 -20.24 -26.33 6.27
CA SER A 412 -21.50 -27.08 6.07
C SER A 412 -22.52 -26.44 5.12
N GLY A 413 -22.22 -25.25 4.56
CA GLY A 413 -23.11 -24.54 3.66
C GLY A 413 -22.49 -23.26 3.08
N GLU A 414 -23.26 -22.52 2.28
CA GLU A 414 -22.79 -21.25 1.72
C GLU A 414 -22.57 -20.16 2.77
N VAL A 415 -21.65 -19.24 2.50
CA VAL A 415 -21.33 -18.13 3.40
C VAL A 415 -22.32 -17.01 3.17
N LEU A 416 -23.11 -16.68 4.20
CA LEU A 416 -24.13 -15.65 4.11
C LEU A 416 -23.53 -14.26 4.38
N ALA A 417 -23.86 -13.30 3.51
CA ALA A 417 -23.57 -11.89 3.68
C ALA A 417 -24.76 -11.21 4.36
N ILE A 418 -24.69 -10.95 5.68
CA ILE A 418 -25.76 -10.17 6.32
C ILE A 418 -25.60 -8.68 5.98
N SER A 419 -24.35 -8.21 5.94
CA SER A 419 -23.99 -6.85 5.58
C SER A 419 -22.60 -6.82 4.96
N ASP A 420 -22.44 -6.09 3.85
CA ASP A 420 -21.12 -5.74 3.30
C ASP A 420 -20.69 -4.31 3.65
N GLY A 421 -21.22 -3.74 4.74
CA GLY A 421 -20.70 -2.56 5.47
C GLY A 421 -20.26 -1.33 4.65
N GLY A 422 -19.45 -0.50 5.31
CA GLY A 422 -18.57 0.53 4.70
C GLY A 422 -19.19 1.47 3.67
N MET A 423 -18.36 1.89 2.70
CA MET A 423 -18.81 2.52 1.47
C MET A 423 -18.55 1.55 0.31
N ARG A 424 -19.62 1.14 -0.38
CA ARG A 424 -19.51 0.26 -1.55
C ARG A 424 -19.14 1.08 -2.79
N SER A 425 -18.05 0.71 -3.42
CA SER A 425 -17.79 1.07 -4.82
C SER A 425 -18.74 0.27 -5.74
N TYR A 426 -19.31 0.94 -6.74
CA TYR A 426 -20.14 0.32 -7.77
C TYR A 426 -19.86 0.96 -9.13
N ILE A 427 -19.97 0.17 -10.19
CA ILE A 427 -19.92 0.67 -11.57
C ILE A 427 -21.35 1.05 -11.96
N PRO A 428 -21.60 2.25 -12.51
CA PRO A 428 -22.93 2.61 -13.00
C PRO A 428 -23.38 1.71 -14.15
N ALA A 429 -24.69 1.49 -14.26
CA ALA A 429 -25.28 0.74 -15.37
C ALA A 429 -25.05 1.39 -16.75
N SER A 430 -24.88 2.72 -16.79
CA SER A 430 -24.58 3.48 -18.01
C SER A 430 -23.22 4.20 -17.91
N PRO A 431 -22.38 4.16 -18.95
CA PRO A 431 -21.16 4.97 -19.00
C PRO A 431 -21.50 6.46 -19.08
N TYR A 432 -20.64 7.30 -18.52
CA TYR A 432 -20.78 8.75 -18.65
C TYR A 432 -20.30 9.24 -20.02
N VAL A 433 -21.05 10.17 -20.61
CA VAL A 433 -20.59 10.95 -21.76
C VAL A 433 -19.64 12.04 -21.24
N LEU A 434 -18.36 11.94 -21.58
CA LEU A 434 -17.39 13.00 -21.26
C LEU A 434 -17.67 14.24 -22.11
N PRO A 435 -17.61 15.46 -21.53
CA PRO A 435 -17.72 16.69 -22.31
C PRO A 435 -16.49 16.86 -23.21
N ALA A 436 -16.67 17.47 -24.38
CA ALA A 436 -15.55 17.76 -25.29
C ALA A 436 -14.52 18.68 -24.62
N THR A 437 -13.23 18.44 -24.85
CA THR A 437 -12.13 19.27 -24.32
C THR A 437 -12.13 20.66 -24.96
N VAL A 438 -12.01 21.71 -24.14
CA VAL A 438 -11.61 23.06 -24.59
C VAL A 438 -10.11 23.16 -24.51
N ARG A 439 -9.48 23.56 -25.62
CA ARG A 439 -8.07 23.94 -25.67
C ARG A 439 -7.99 25.41 -26.07
N VAL A 440 -7.23 26.19 -25.31
CA VAL A 440 -6.93 27.59 -25.63
C VAL A 440 -5.41 27.71 -25.77
N GLY A 441 -4.96 27.92 -27.00
CA GLY A 441 -3.56 27.98 -27.37
C GLY A 441 -3.35 27.68 -28.86
N PRO A 442 -2.13 27.89 -29.39
CA PRO A 442 -1.77 27.52 -30.75
C PRO A 442 -1.80 26.00 -30.94
N GLU A 443 -1.99 25.56 -32.19
CA GLU A 443 -1.90 24.15 -32.59
C GLU A 443 -0.74 23.97 -33.56
N LEU A 444 0.19 23.07 -33.21
CA LEU A 444 1.36 22.76 -34.03
C LEU A 444 1.13 21.50 -34.85
N SER A 445 1.67 21.50 -36.07
CA SER A 445 1.78 20.31 -36.93
C SER A 445 3.05 19.52 -36.64
N ASP A 446 2.99 18.19 -36.73
CA ASP A 446 4.18 17.33 -36.73
C ASP A 446 4.83 17.19 -38.13
N GLU A 447 4.23 17.83 -39.15
CA GLU A 447 4.71 17.86 -40.53
C GLU A 447 5.60 19.09 -40.83
N PRO A 448 6.57 18.98 -41.76
CA PRO A 448 7.32 20.14 -42.24
C PRO A 448 6.39 21.07 -43.04
N VAL A 449 6.58 22.38 -42.89
CA VAL A 449 5.76 23.45 -43.51
C VAL A 449 5.56 23.27 -45.02
N ARG A 450 6.53 22.66 -45.71
CA ARG A 450 6.42 22.15 -47.09
C ARG A 450 7.53 21.13 -47.39
N PRO A 451 7.47 20.41 -48.53
CA PRO A 451 8.60 19.63 -49.02
C PRO A 451 9.86 20.50 -49.26
N VAL A 452 11.02 19.89 -49.00
CA VAL A 452 12.35 20.47 -49.30
C VAL A 452 12.57 20.52 -50.81
N ARG A 453 12.95 21.68 -51.33
CA ARG A 453 13.30 21.87 -52.75
C ARG A 453 14.62 21.16 -53.11
N LYS A 454 14.68 20.63 -54.33
CA LYS A 454 15.81 19.84 -54.87
C LYS A 454 16.17 20.21 -56.31
N ASP A 455 15.51 21.23 -56.84
CA ASP A 455 15.56 21.65 -58.24
C ASP A 455 16.68 22.65 -58.54
N PHE A 456 17.32 23.21 -57.49
CA PHE A 456 18.44 24.13 -57.57
C PHE A 456 19.56 23.63 -58.49
N LYS A 457 20.11 24.54 -59.28
CA LYS A 457 21.20 24.25 -60.24
C LYS A 457 22.51 24.82 -59.72
N THR A 458 23.60 24.13 -60.07
CA THR A 458 24.95 24.66 -59.91
C THR A 458 25.11 25.94 -60.72
N ARG A 459 25.79 26.94 -60.16
CA ARG A 459 26.16 28.17 -60.84
C ARG A 459 27.68 28.32 -60.76
N THR A 460 28.33 28.56 -61.90
CA THR A 460 29.78 28.76 -61.99
C THR A 460 30.04 30.23 -62.31
N SER A 461 31.14 30.80 -61.81
CA SER A 461 31.55 32.19 -62.14
C SER A 461 31.99 32.29 -63.61
N SER A 462 32.53 31.20 -64.14
CA SER A 462 33.10 31.07 -65.49
C SER A 462 32.43 29.93 -66.28
N PRO A 463 32.38 30.01 -67.62
CA PRO A 463 32.02 28.89 -68.49
C PRO A 463 33.05 27.76 -68.51
N ASP A 464 34.27 27.97 -67.99
CA ASP A 464 35.39 27.03 -68.09
C ASP A 464 35.52 26.14 -66.83
N PHE A 465 35.20 26.65 -65.63
CA PHE A 465 34.98 25.82 -64.43
C PHE A 465 33.73 24.93 -64.49
N ARG A 466 33.74 23.90 -65.33
CA ARG A 466 32.56 23.06 -65.64
C ARG A 466 32.28 21.95 -64.62
N VAL A 467 32.15 22.34 -63.36
CA VAL A 467 31.81 21.44 -62.25
C VAL A 467 30.30 21.31 -62.08
N ILE A 468 29.79 20.08 -61.98
CA ILE A 468 28.39 19.82 -61.58
C ILE A 468 28.37 19.36 -60.13
N LEU A 469 27.88 20.24 -59.25
CA LEU A 469 27.58 19.95 -57.84
C LEU A 469 26.18 19.33 -57.70
N LYS A 470 26.10 18.15 -57.08
CA LYS A 470 24.83 17.46 -56.77
C LYS A 470 24.58 17.45 -55.26
N GLY A 471 23.40 17.91 -54.87
CA GLY A 471 22.94 17.86 -53.47
C GLY A 471 22.79 16.44 -52.91
N PRO A 472 22.61 16.33 -51.57
CA PRO A 472 22.82 15.08 -50.84
C PRO A 472 21.75 14.01 -51.09
N THR A 473 22.22 12.76 -51.12
CA THR A 473 21.38 11.55 -51.23
C THR A 473 20.72 11.12 -49.91
N ARG A 474 21.20 11.62 -48.75
CA ARG A 474 20.64 11.32 -47.41
C ARG A 474 20.07 12.58 -46.74
N ARG A 475 19.05 12.41 -45.91
CA ARG A 475 18.20 13.47 -45.33
C ARG A 475 18.76 14.17 -44.07
N LEU A 476 20.01 13.92 -43.67
CA LEU A 476 20.58 14.41 -42.41
C LEU A 476 21.54 15.58 -42.65
N PHE A 477 21.15 16.77 -42.20
CA PHE A 477 21.87 18.03 -42.47
C PHE A 477 23.20 18.22 -41.73
N ARG A 478 23.55 17.35 -40.77
CA ARG A 478 24.91 17.28 -40.20
C ARG A 478 25.96 16.82 -41.21
N ARG A 479 25.56 16.12 -42.29
CA ARG A 479 26.50 15.54 -43.26
C ARG A 479 25.99 15.77 -44.68
N LEU A 480 26.36 16.91 -45.24
CA LEU A 480 26.06 17.28 -46.62
C LEU A 480 27.03 16.56 -47.56
N ASN A 481 26.60 15.42 -48.11
CA ASN A 481 27.30 14.79 -49.24
C ASN A 481 27.11 15.65 -50.50
N LEU A 482 28.17 16.32 -50.95
CA LEU A 482 28.19 17.03 -52.22
C LEU A 482 28.91 16.16 -53.27
N GLY A 483 28.16 15.70 -54.27
CA GLY A 483 28.72 14.96 -55.39
C GLY A 483 29.29 15.94 -56.42
N VAL A 484 30.61 16.01 -56.53
CA VAL A 484 31.34 16.85 -57.49
C VAL A 484 31.61 16.03 -58.74
N ASN A 485 31.08 16.41 -59.90
CA ASN A 485 31.22 15.65 -61.15
C ASN A 485 31.84 16.50 -62.28
N ASN A 486 33.01 16.08 -62.75
CA ASN A 486 33.72 16.67 -63.89
C ASN A 486 33.23 16.02 -65.20
N ASN A 487 32.09 16.51 -65.70
CA ASN A 487 31.35 15.89 -66.81
C ASN A 487 31.08 16.87 -67.97
N ALA A 488 31.99 17.81 -68.21
CA ALA A 488 31.98 18.61 -69.41
C ALA A 488 32.25 17.72 -70.63
N PRO A 489 31.36 17.67 -71.65
CA PRO A 489 31.64 16.93 -72.88
C PRO A 489 32.86 17.56 -73.57
N GLY A 490 33.96 16.81 -73.61
CA GLY A 490 35.23 17.23 -74.23
C GLY A 490 36.34 17.68 -73.28
N SER A 491 36.08 17.87 -71.96
CA SER A 491 37.18 18.16 -71.02
C SER A 491 37.91 16.87 -70.63
N ASN A 492 39.23 16.88 -70.81
CA ASN A 492 40.15 15.88 -70.27
C ASN A 492 41.08 16.49 -69.19
N LEU A 493 40.77 17.68 -68.68
CA LEU A 493 41.54 18.33 -67.62
C LEU A 493 41.01 17.93 -66.23
N PRO A 494 41.88 17.57 -65.28
CA PRO A 494 41.48 17.41 -63.89
C PRO A 494 41.13 18.77 -63.29
N VAL A 495 40.23 18.78 -62.31
CA VAL A 495 39.78 19.99 -61.60
C VAL A 495 40.36 19.97 -60.19
N THR A 496 40.92 21.08 -59.68
CA THR A 496 41.54 21.13 -58.35
C THR A 496 40.83 22.12 -57.43
N ILE A 497 39.93 21.60 -56.60
CA ILE A 497 39.23 22.42 -55.61
C ILE A 497 40.24 22.88 -54.56
N ALA A 498 40.51 24.18 -54.48
CA ALA A 498 41.48 24.82 -53.60
C ALA A 498 40.88 25.24 -52.25
N ASP A 499 39.60 25.62 -52.21
CA ASP A 499 38.90 26.00 -50.98
C ASP A 499 37.38 25.72 -51.06
N ALA A 500 36.70 25.74 -49.91
CA ALA A 500 35.26 25.70 -49.80
C ALA A 500 34.75 26.73 -48.78
N LYS A 501 33.67 27.44 -49.15
CA LYS A 501 33.01 28.47 -48.33
C LYS A 501 31.51 28.19 -48.27
N ALA A 502 30.87 28.57 -47.16
CA ALA A 502 29.43 28.45 -46.99
C ALA A 502 28.79 29.80 -46.68
N GLN A 503 27.70 30.09 -47.36
CA GLN A 503 26.83 31.24 -47.09
C GLN A 503 25.41 30.75 -46.77
N TYR A 504 24.66 31.49 -45.97
CA TYR A 504 23.28 31.16 -45.61
C TYR A 504 22.35 32.36 -45.81
N ARG A 505 21.06 32.08 -46.03
CA ARG A 505 19.98 33.05 -45.89
C ARG A 505 18.70 32.38 -45.41
N PHE A 506 17.85 33.14 -44.77
CA PHE A 506 16.47 32.72 -44.50
C PHE A 506 15.60 33.02 -45.73
N VAL A 507 14.64 32.14 -46.01
CA VAL A 507 13.67 32.37 -47.09
C VAL A 507 12.88 33.67 -46.86
N GLY A 508 12.65 34.41 -47.94
CA GLY A 508 12.16 35.80 -47.91
C GLY A 508 13.27 36.86 -47.78
N GLY A 509 14.46 36.51 -47.29
CA GLY A 509 15.62 37.40 -47.27
C GLY A 509 16.35 37.44 -48.61
N LYS A 510 16.64 38.64 -49.14
CA LYS A 510 17.26 38.81 -50.47
C LYS A 510 18.75 38.44 -50.54
N ASN A 511 19.49 38.67 -49.45
CA ASN A 511 20.96 38.61 -49.45
C ASN A 511 21.45 37.38 -48.67
N TYR A 512 22.53 36.77 -49.18
CA TYR A 512 23.31 35.77 -48.45
C TYR A 512 24.23 36.44 -47.43
N LYS A 513 24.49 35.73 -46.32
CA LYS A 513 25.48 36.08 -45.29
C LYS A 513 26.47 34.94 -45.15
N ASP A 514 27.73 35.23 -44.84
CA ASP A 514 28.72 34.18 -44.63
C ASP A 514 28.42 33.37 -43.36
N ALA A 515 28.62 32.06 -43.42
CA ALA A 515 28.47 31.17 -42.28
C ALA A 515 29.73 31.27 -41.40
N ILE A 516 29.82 32.36 -40.64
CA ILE A 516 30.94 32.65 -39.72
C ILE A 516 30.44 32.84 -38.29
N ASN A 517 31.31 32.59 -37.31
CA ASN A 517 31.04 32.85 -35.90
C ASN A 517 31.33 34.32 -35.53
N SER A 518 31.10 34.69 -34.27
CA SER A 518 31.29 36.06 -33.78
C SER A 518 32.74 36.55 -33.76
N LYS A 519 33.73 35.67 -34.03
CA LYS A 519 35.15 36.01 -34.20
C LYS A 519 35.57 36.10 -35.67
N GLY A 520 34.67 35.82 -36.61
CA GLY A 520 34.96 35.73 -38.04
C GLY A 520 35.51 34.37 -38.51
N GLU A 521 35.55 33.36 -37.63
CA GLU A 521 35.99 32.01 -37.98
C GLU A 521 34.87 31.29 -38.77
N SER A 522 35.24 30.52 -39.80
CA SER A 522 34.29 29.76 -40.63
C SER A 522 33.53 28.71 -39.81
N LEU A 523 32.21 28.61 -40.02
CA LEU A 523 31.34 27.56 -39.49
C LEU A 523 31.14 26.41 -40.50
N LEU A 524 31.95 26.34 -41.55
CA LEU A 524 32.02 25.20 -42.46
C LEU A 524 33.14 24.26 -42.03
N GLU A 525 32.78 23.02 -41.69
CA GLU A 525 33.74 21.94 -41.42
C GLU A 525 33.69 20.90 -42.54
N VAL A 526 34.87 20.47 -43.00
CA VAL A 526 35.02 19.40 -44.01
C VAL A 526 35.25 18.08 -43.27
N LEU A 527 34.39 17.10 -43.54
CA LEU A 527 34.39 15.80 -42.86
C LEU A 527 35.09 14.72 -43.71
N ASP A 528 35.29 13.54 -43.12
CA ASP A 528 35.89 12.34 -43.74
C ASP A 528 37.32 12.55 -44.31
N TYR A 529 38.15 13.35 -43.62
CA TYR A 529 39.57 13.60 -43.93
C TYR A 529 39.87 14.22 -45.31
N ALA A 530 38.87 14.65 -46.06
CA ALA A 530 39.09 15.44 -47.27
C ALA A 530 39.80 16.75 -46.90
N ARG A 531 40.97 16.97 -47.49
CA ARG A 531 41.77 18.19 -47.33
C ARG A 531 41.81 18.91 -48.67
N PHE A 532 41.64 20.22 -48.66
CA PHE A 532 41.93 21.05 -49.81
C PHE A 532 43.42 21.48 -49.80
N PRO A 533 44.08 21.64 -50.96
CA PRO A 533 43.54 21.43 -52.31
C PRO A 533 43.27 19.94 -52.64
N MET A 534 42.19 19.66 -53.36
CA MET A 534 41.78 18.32 -53.80
C MET A 534 41.58 18.26 -55.32
N THR A 535 42.37 17.43 -56.00
CA THR A 535 42.25 17.19 -57.44
C THR A 535 41.27 16.05 -57.77
N ILE A 536 40.41 16.27 -58.76
CA ILE A 536 39.40 15.32 -59.25
C ILE A 536 39.65 15.05 -60.73
N ASP A 537 39.99 13.80 -61.06
CA ASP A 537 40.26 13.38 -62.43
C ASP A 537 39.04 13.57 -63.36
N PRO A 538 39.27 13.74 -64.68
CA PRO A 538 38.21 13.77 -65.68
C PRO A 538 37.26 12.56 -65.56
N ARG A 539 35.95 12.81 -65.65
CA ARG A 539 34.88 11.78 -65.59
C ARG A 539 34.80 10.99 -64.28
N LYS A 540 35.60 11.30 -63.26
CA LYS A 540 35.39 10.80 -61.90
C LYS A 540 34.44 11.74 -61.13
N SER A 541 33.81 11.18 -60.11
CA SER A 541 33.03 11.95 -59.15
C SER A 541 33.59 11.78 -57.74
N SER A 542 33.80 12.90 -57.04
CA SER A 542 34.13 12.89 -55.61
C SER A 542 32.88 13.15 -54.77
N ASN A 543 32.81 12.55 -53.58
CA ASN A 543 31.81 12.88 -52.57
C ASN A 543 32.54 13.55 -51.40
N ILE A 544 32.28 14.84 -51.19
CA ILE A 544 32.81 15.58 -50.04
C ILE A 544 31.70 15.72 -49.01
N GLN A 545 31.98 15.45 -47.74
CA GLN A 545 31.04 15.69 -46.65
C GLN A 545 31.34 17.03 -45.98
N PHE A 546 30.30 17.82 -45.74
CA PHE A 546 30.39 19.08 -45.03
C PHE A 546 29.39 19.13 -43.85
N GLU A 547 29.81 19.77 -42.76
CA GLU A 547 28.93 20.27 -41.69
C GLU A 547 28.92 21.81 -41.74
N VAL A 548 27.75 22.43 -41.61
CA VAL A 548 27.58 23.89 -41.70
C VAL A 548 26.81 24.40 -40.49
N GLY A 549 27.49 25.17 -39.65
CA GLY A 549 26.85 25.94 -38.58
C GLY A 549 26.16 27.18 -39.12
N VAL A 550 24.88 27.35 -38.77
CA VAL A 550 24.13 28.59 -39.02
C VAL A 550 23.98 29.33 -37.69
N PRO A 551 24.47 30.58 -37.56
CA PRO A 551 24.38 31.31 -36.30
C PRO A 551 22.92 31.58 -35.92
N LYS A 552 22.63 31.52 -34.61
CA LYS A 552 21.31 31.84 -34.05
C LYS A 552 20.95 33.30 -34.35
N THR A 553 19.65 33.59 -34.51
CA THR A 553 19.17 34.98 -34.56
C THR A 553 19.24 35.62 -33.17
N GLU A 554 19.27 36.95 -33.06
CA GLU A 554 19.27 37.63 -31.76
C GLU A 554 18.07 37.26 -30.88
N GLU A 555 16.90 37.02 -31.50
CA GLU A 555 15.70 36.52 -30.82
C GLU A 555 15.94 35.12 -30.22
N ASP A 556 16.61 34.23 -30.96
CA ASP A 556 16.90 32.86 -30.53
C ASP A 556 18.02 32.80 -29.48
N VAL A 557 18.94 33.77 -29.49
CA VAL A 557 19.97 33.94 -28.45
C VAL A 557 19.31 34.41 -27.15
N LYS A 558 18.41 35.40 -27.21
CA LYS A 558 17.67 35.90 -26.03
C LYS A 558 16.82 34.84 -25.33
N LYS A 559 16.39 33.79 -26.05
CA LYS A 559 15.60 32.68 -25.49
C LYS A 559 16.44 31.58 -24.82
N ASP A 560 17.76 31.56 -24.97
CA ASP A 560 18.70 30.48 -24.57
C ASP A 560 18.24 29.04 -24.89
N ILE A 561 17.44 28.85 -25.94
CA ILE A 561 16.93 27.52 -26.31
C ILE A 561 18.08 26.66 -26.85
N ARG A 562 18.28 25.48 -26.24
CA ARG A 562 19.26 24.48 -26.66
C ARG A 562 18.56 23.27 -27.27
N TRP A 563 18.68 23.10 -28.58
CA TRP A 563 18.21 21.91 -29.29
C TRP A 563 19.38 21.04 -29.74
N TRP A 564 19.21 19.73 -29.64
CA TRP A 564 20.11 18.75 -30.22
C TRP A 564 19.67 18.43 -31.66
N ASP A 565 20.64 18.34 -32.56
CA ASP A 565 20.51 17.88 -33.97
C ASP A 565 19.50 18.64 -34.85
N ARG A 566 19.18 19.90 -34.50
CA ARG A 566 18.14 20.71 -35.16
C ARG A 566 18.51 22.19 -35.24
N ALA A 567 18.19 22.83 -36.37
CA ALA A 567 18.38 24.27 -36.53
C ALA A 567 17.23 25.05 -35.88
N VAL A 568 17.45 25.56 -34.66
CA VAL A 568 16.51 26.42 -33.90
C VAL A 568 16.00 27.59 -34.74
N CYS A 569 16.90 28.23 -35.51
CA CYS A 569 16.62 29.39 -36.34
C CYS A 569 15.72 29.09 -37.56
N ALA A 570 15.55 27.81 -37.92
CA ALA A 570 14.71 27.38 -39.05
C ALA A 570 13.27 27.01 -38.65
N ARG A 571 12.93 27.05 -37.35
CA ARG A 571 11.68 26.51 -36.82
C ARG A 571 10.40 27.13 -37.42
N HIS A 572 10.44 28.42 -37.76
CA HIS A 572 9.32 29.15 -38.38
C HIS A 572 9.54 29.48 -39.87
N ARG A 573 10.77 29.36 -40.39
CA ARG A 573 11.12 29.76 -41.77
C ARG A 573 12.27 28.90 -42.32
N PRO A 574 12.19 28.37 -43.55
CA PRO A 574 13.28 27.58 -44.12
C PRO A 574 14.58 28.38 -44.27
N VAL A 575 15.71 27.65 -44.23
CA VAL A 575 17.07 28.20 -44.44
C VAL A 575 17.61 27.67 -45.76
N ARG A 576 18.20 28.53 -46.58
CA ARG A 576 18.95 28.13 -47.76
C ARG A 576 20.45 28.35 -47.52
N ILE A 577 21.24 27.32 -47.76
CA ILE A 577 22.71 27.30 -47.64
C ILE A 577 23.27 27.24 -49.05
N LYS A 578 24.08 28.24 -49.43
CA LYS A 578 24.87 28.25 -50.67
C LYS A 578 26.27 27.77 -50.31
N LEU A 579 26.61 26.56 -50.73
CA LEU A 579 28.00 26.09 -50.74
C LEU A 579 28.69 26.70 -51.96
N ILE A 580 29.95 27.10 -51.81
CA ILE A 580 30.82 27.66 -52.84
C ILE A 580 32.13 26.88 -52.78
N LEU A 581 32.57 26.33 -53.91
CA LEU A 581 33.90 25.73 -54.09
C LEU A 581 34.71 26.64 -55.00
N GLU A 582 36.00 26.79 -54.71
CA GLU A 582 36.94 27.64 -55.44
C GLU A 582 38.04 26.76 -56.07
N ASP A 583 38.36 26.95 -57.36
CA ASP A 583 39.51 26.30 -58.01
C ASP A 583 40.83 27.04 -57.69
N ILE A 584 41.97 26.45 -58.03
CA ILE A 584 43.30 27.07 -57.88
C ILE A 584 43.46 28.36 -58.70
N GLU A 585 42.63 28.54 -59.74
CA GLU A 585 42.57 29.74 -60.59
C GLU A 585 41.59 30.81 -60.04
N GLY A 586 40.94 30.57 -58.88
CA GLY A 586 39.97 31.48 -58.27
C GLY A 586 38.57 31.44 -58.91
N GLU A 587 38.29 30.47 -59.78
CA GLU A 587 36.95 30.28 -60.35
C GLU A 587 36.02 29.61 -59.31
N GLU A 588 34.78 30.10 -59.17
CA GLU A 588 33.82 29.65 -58.16
C GLU A 588 32.71 28.77 -58.75
N ALA A 589 32.34 27.69 -58.08
CA ALA A 589 31.17 26.87 -58.35
C ALA A 589 30.30 26.79 -57.10
N SER A 590 29.04 27.21 -57.22
CA SER A 590 28.12 27.29 -56.09
C SER A 590 26.85 26.47 -56.29
N HIS A 591 26.33 25.93 -55.19
CA HIS A 591 25.11 25.12 -55.15
C HIS A 591 24.27 25.47 -53.94
N VAL A 592 22.97 25.69 -54.15
CA VAL A 592 22.02 26.01 -53.09
C VAL A 592 21.33 24.75 -52.59
N LEU A 593 21.36 24.57 -51.27
CA LEU A 593 20.71 23.52 -50.51
C LEU A 593 19.67 24.16 -49.59
N GLU A 594 18.55 23.47 -49.32
CA GLU A 594 17.47 24.00 -48.49
C GLU A 594 17.17 23.10 -47.30
N TYR A 595 17.14 23.70 -46.11
CA TYR A 595 16.66 23.10 -44.89
C TYR A 595 15.25 23.63 -44.58
N VAL A 596 14.26 22.76 -44.74
CA VAL A 596 12.93 22.95 -44.13
C VAL A 596 12.94 22.21 -42.80
N PHE A 597 12.60 22.91 -41.72
CA PHE A 597 12.52 22.29 -40.39
C PHE A 597 11.48 21.17 -40.37
N ARG A 598 11.84 20.05 -39.72
CA ARG A 598 10.97 18.89 -39.53
C ARG A 598 10.73 18.71 -38.03
N PRO A 599 9.50 18.90 -37.53
CA PRO A 599 9.13 18.61 -36.14
C PRO A 599 9.49 17.18 -35.71
N PHE A 600 9.54 16.93 -34.40
CA PHE A 600 9.48 15.54 -33.92
C PHE A 600 8.01 15.10 -34.02
N PRO A 601 7.72 13.83 -34.36
CA PRO A 601 6.36 13.31 -34.23
C PRO A 601 5.83 13.56 -32.82
N PHE A 602 4.76 14.34 -32.71
CA PHE A 602 4.16 14.59 -31.41
C PHE A 602 3.54 13.32 -30.85
N THR A 603 3.47 13.19 -29.52
CA THR A 603 2.72 12.13 -28.87
C THR A 603 1.27 12.18 -29.33
N ARG A 604 0.82 11.07 -29.93
CA ARG A 604 -0.55 10.89 -30.43
C ARG A 604 -1.43 10.32 -29.32
N ILE A 605 -2.73 10.53 -29.42
CA ILE A 605 -3.72 9.87 -28.55
C ILE A 605 -3.80 8.41 -29.00
N GLU A 606 -3.71 7.46 -28.07
CA GLU A 606 -3.86 6.04 -28.35
C GLU A 606 -5.32 5.59 -28.15
N GLU A 607 -5.76 4.53 -28.84
CA GLU A 607 -7.13 3.99 -28.72
C GLU A 607 -7.47 3.49 -27.31
N LYS A 608 -6.46 3.24 -26.47
CA LYS A 608 -6.61 2.85 -25.06
C LYS A 608 -6.82 4.03 -24.12
N ASP A 609 -6.56 5.27 -24.57
CA ASP A 609 -6.64 6.47 -23.76
C ASP A 609 -8.12 6.84 -23.57
N LEU A 610 -8.56 6.92 -22.31
CA LEU A 610 -9.93 7.34 -21.95
C LEU A 610 -10.14 8.85 -22.15
N ALA A 611 -9.07 9.63 -21.99
CA ALA A 611 -9.01 11.05 -22.31
C ALA A 611 -7.55 11.51 -22.47
N ALA A 612 -7.34 12.58 -23.24
CA ALA A 612 -6.06 13.27 -23.31
C ALA A 612 -6.27 14.80 -23.24
N PHE A 613 -5.40 15.47 -22.48
CA PHE A 613 -5.36 16.91 -22.30
C PHE A 613 -3.98 17.42 -22.70
N TRP A 614 -3.90 18.53 -23.41
CA TRP A 614 -2.68 18.98 -24.05
C TRP A 614 -2.70 20.47 -24.41
N PHE A 615 -1.50 21.05 -24.47
CA PHE A 615 -1.25 22.29 -25.20
C PHE A 615 0.09 22.18 -25.93
N ASP A 616 0.24 22.97 -27.00
CA ASP A 616 1.45 23.01 -27.79
C ASP A 616 2.30 24.25 -27.43
N GLU A 617 3.61 24.10 -27.54
CA GLU A 617 4.61 25.09 -27.16
C GLU A 617 5.43 25.49 -28.40
N PRO A 618 5.03 26.55 -29.14
CA PRO A 618 5.68 26.97 -30.39
C PRO A 618 7.19 27.25 -30.31
N ASP A 619 7.69 27.73 -29.17
CA ASP A 619 9.11 28.08 -29.03
C ASP A 619 10.01 26.85 -28.99
N MET A 620 9.56 25.78 -28.32
CA MET A 620 10.25 24.48 -28.26
C MET A 620 9.80 23.51 -29.35
N ILE A 621 8.72 23.84 -30.09
CA ILE A 621 7.95 22.93 -30.95
C ILE A 621 7.76 21.58 -30.25
N SER A 622 7.08 21.67 -29.10
CA SER A 622 6.80 20.55 -28.21
C SER A 622 5.30 20.48 -27.90
N ARG A 623 4.82 19.29 -27.52
CA ARG A 623 3.44 19.05 -27.09
C ARG A 623 3.47 18.57 -25.65
N ARG A 624 2.93 19.36 -24.72
CA ARG A 624 2.78 18.97 -23.32
C ARG A 624 1.44 18.25 -23.18
N MET A 625 1.44 17.01 -22.67
CA MET A 625 0.26 16.14 -22.64
C MET A 625 0.11 15.44 -21.28
N VAL A 626 -1.14 15.32 -20.84
CA VAL A 626 -1.62 14.51 -19.72
C VAL A 626 -2.60 13.49 -20.28
N ARG A 627 -2.35 12.19 -20.05
CA ARG A 627 -3.23 11.10 -20.46
C ARG A 627 -4.00 10.53 -19.28
N VAL A 628 -5.22 10.09 -19.56
CA VAL A 628 -6.04 9.27 -18.66
C VAL A 628 -6.19 7.90 -19.32
N GLU A 629 -5.67 6.86 -18.68
CA GLU A 629 -5.66 5.49 -19.18
C GLU A 629 -6.46 4.59 -18.23
N LYS A 630 -6.98 3.46 -18.73
CA LYS A 630 -7.49 2.41 -17.84
C LYS A 630 -6.33 1.83 -17.03
N ALA A 631 -6.56 1.51 -15.75
CA ALA A 631 -5.53 0.91 -14.92
C ALA A 631 -4.98 -0.40 -15.51
N SER A 632 -3.70 -0.69 -15.23
CA SER A 632 -3.00 -1.89 -15.69
C SER A 632 -3.72 -3.16 -15.28
N ARG A 633 -3.82 -4.15 -16.19
CA ARG A 633 -4.44 -5.47 -15.93
C ARG A 633 -3.85 -6.21 -14.72
N TRP A 634 -2.63 -5.86 -14.31
CA TRP A 634 -1.91 -6.46 -13.19
C TRP A 634 -2.33 -5.89 -11.82
N SER A 635 -3.22 -4.89 -11.75
CA SER A 635 -3.71 -4.32 -10.51
C SER A 635 -5.24 -4.24 -10.49
N GLU A 636 -5.88 -5.30 -9.96
CA GLU A 636 -7.33 -5.36 -9.75
C GLU A 636 -7.86 -4.27 -8.80
N LYS A 637 -6.97 -3.65 -8.01
CA LYS A 637 -7.30 -2.61 -7.03
C LYS A 637 -7.32 -1.19 -7.62
N ASN A 638 -6.76 -1.01 -8.82
CA ASN A 638 -6.64 0.28 -9.48
C ASN A 638 -7.73 0.44 -10.54
N VAL A 639 -8.33 1.63 -10.61
CA VAL A 639 -9.48 1.92 -11.46
C VAL A 639 -9.04 2.65 -12.74
N LEU A 640 -8.19 3.66 -12.60
CA LEU A 640 -7.65 4.47 -13.70
C LEU A 640 -6.22 4.93 -13.39
N ARG A 641 -5.51 5.37 -14.43
CA ARG A 641 -4.18 5.97 -14.36
C ARG A 641 -4.21 7.36 -14.99
N ILE A 642 -3.68 8.37 -14.31
CA ILE A 642 -3.57 9.75 -14.83
C ILE A 642 -2.08 10.11 -14.86
N ASP A 643 -1.52 10.29 -16.06
CA ASP A 643 -0.10 10.67 -16.28
C ASP A 643 0.91 9.86 -15.43
N GLY A 644 0.70 8.54 -15.41
CA GLY A 644 1.54 7.59 -14.67
C GLY A 644 1.15 7.38 -13.19
N SER A 645 0.29 8.23 -12.62
CA SER A 645 -0.24 8.07 -11.27
C SER A 645 -1.45 7.13 -11.28
N ASP A 646 -1.33 5.95 -10.65
CA ASP A 646 -2.43 5.00 -10.49
C ASP A 646 -3.39 5.42 -9.36
N LEU A 647 -4.69 5.31 -9.61
CA LEU A 647 -5.75 5.58 -8.64
C LEU A 647 -6.45 4.29 -8.22
N SER A 648 -6.37 3.98 -6.93
CA SER A 648 -7.02 2.84 -6.29
C SER A 648 -8.45 3.16 -5.85
N VAL A 649 -9.26 2.10 -5.72
CA VAL A 649 -10.62 2.19 -5.13
C VAL A 649 -10.57 2.85 -3.73
N LYS A 650 -9.63 2.44 -2.87
CA LYS A 650 -9.44 3.00 -1.52
C LYS A 650 -9.19 4.51 -1.53
N GLN A 651 -8.39 5.03 -2.48
CA GLN A 651 -8.16 6.48 -2.60
C GLN A 651 -9.45 7.23 -2.96
N LEU A 652 -10.28 6.68 -3.85
CA LEU A 652 -11.57 7.29 -4.21
C LEU A 652 -12.57 7.23 -3.04
N GLU A 653 -12.59 6.14 -2.27
CA GLU A 653 -13.42 6.00 -1.06
C GLU A 653 -13.02 7.02 0.03
N LYS A 654 -11.71 7.24 0.26
CA LYS A 654 -11.22 8.31 1.14
C LYS A 654 -11.65 9.70 0.68
N ILE A 655 -11.54 9.98 -0.61
CA ILE A 655 -11.94 11.27 -1.20
C ILE A 655 -13.44 11.50 -0.98
N VAL A 656 -14.30 10.49 -1.20
CA VAL A 656 -15.74 10.58 -0.88
C VAL A 656 -15.98 10.79 0.62
N TYR A 657 -15.22 10.11 1.48
CA TYR A 657 -15.31 10.28 2.93
C TYR A 657 -14.95 11.71 3.38
N GLN A 658 -13.86 12.27 2.84
CA GLN A 658 -13.45 13.65 3.08
C GLN A 658 -14.52 14.65 2.60
N ALA A 659 -15.19 14.38 1.48
CA ALA A 659 -16.29 15.21 0.99
C ALA A 659 -17.50 15.18 1.93
N LEU A 660 -17.87 14.00 2.44
CA LEU A 660 -18.91 13.84 3.44
C LEU A 660 -18.58 14.57 4.75
N LYS A 661 -17.32 14.50 5.20
CA LYS A 661 -16.82 15.12 6.43
C LYS A 661 -16.68 16.65 6.35
N THR A 662 -16.35 17.19 5.17
CA THR A 662 -16.12 18.63 4.95
C THR A 662 -17.26 19.38 4.28
N GLY A 663 -18.25 18.67 3.73
CA GLY A 663 -19.31 19.25 2.88
C GLY A 663 -18.82 19.72 1.50
N LYS A 664 -17.54 19.54 1.16
CA LYS A 664 -16.97 19.99 -0.12
C LYS A 664 -17.17 18.93 -1.20
N THR A 665 -17.69 19.36 -2.35
CA THR A 665 -17.98 18.50 -3.50
C THR A 665 -16.90 18.52 -4.60
N GLU A 666 -15.93 19.42 -4.49
CA GLU A 666 -14.70 19.44 -5.28
C GLU A 666 -13.52 19.29 -4.30
N LEU A 667 -12.71 18.24 -4.49
CA LEU A 667 -11.54 17.95 -3.66
C LEU A 667 -10.31 17.71 -4.53
N ASP A 668 -9.16 18.24 -4.09
CA ASP A 668 -7.87 17.98 -4.73
C ASP A 668 -7.49 16.50 -4.54
N MET A 669 -6.91 15.90 -5.57
CA MET A 669 -6.48 14.50 -5.57
C MET A 669 -4.99 14.35 -5.27
N GLU A 670 -4.23 15.45 -5.18
CA GLU A 670 -2.80 15.50 -4.83
C GLU A 670 -1.87 14.72 -5.79
N ILE A 671 -2.37 14.30 -6.96
CA ILE A 671 -1.62 13.55 -7.99
C ILE A 671 -0.93 14.44 -9.04
N GLY A 672 -1.22 15.75 -9.00
CA GLY A 672 -0.71 16.73 -9.95
C GLY A 672 0.80 16.96 -9.79
N LYS A 673 1.49 17.30 -10.89
CA LYS A 673 2.94 17.47 -10.91
C LYS A 673 3.36 18.69 -11.72
N GLU A 674 4.35 19.40 -11.17
CA GLU A 674 5.19 20.33 -11.90
C GLU A 674 6.19 19.54 -12.77
N LYS A 675 6.35 19.93 -14.03
CA LYS A 675 7.20 19.25 -15.02
C LYS A 675 8.05 20.28 -15.77
N GLY A 676 9.19 19.81 -16.30
CA GLY A 676 10.17 20.68 -16.95
C GLY A 676 10.71 21.74 -15.99
N ASN A 677 11.04 21.36 -14.75
CA ASN A 677 11.55 22.26 -13.70
C ASN A 677 10.68 23.50 -13.38
N GLY A 678 9.40 23.53 -13.77
CA GLY A 678 8.50 24.67 -13.58
C GLY A 678 8.02 25.34 -14.88
N GLU A 679 8.37 24.79 -16.04
CA GLU A 679 7.80 25.15 -17.35
C GLU A 679 6.27 24.97 -17.39
N TRP A 680 5.74 23.89 -16.81
CA TRP A 680 4.31 23.58 -16.80
C TRP A 680 3.88 22.74 -15.59
N GLU A 681 2.62 22.87 -15.19
CA GLU A 681 2.01 22.02 -14.17
C GLU A 681 0.65 21.49 -14.61
N TRP A 682 0.25 20.36 -14.03
CA TRP A 682 -1.12 19.87 -14.11
C TRP A 682 -1.61 19.43 -12.73
N LYS A 683 -2.91 19.58 -12.50
CA LYS A 683 -3.58 19.16 -11.27
C LYS A 683 -4.92 18.50 -11.58
N ALA A 684 -5.39 17.66 -10.66
CA ALA A 684 -6.66 16.96 -10.80
C ALA A 684 -7.48 17.04 -9.52
N TRP A 685 -8.79 17.26 -9.70
CA TRP A 685 -9.77 17.27 -8.64
C TRP A 685 -10.83 16.20 -8.90
N ALA A 686 -11.27 15.56 -7.83
CA ALA A 686 -12.42 14.67 -7.84
C ALA A 686 -13.69 15.49 -7.65
N LEU A 687 -14.67 15.26 -8.54
CA LEU A 687 -15.98 15.90 -8.47
C LEU A 687 -16.98 14.89 -7.93
N ILE A 688 -17.59 15.24 -6.81
CA ILE A 688 -18.27 14.31 -5.91
C ILE A 688 -19.72 14.73 -5.73
N ASP A 689 -20.62 13.80 -5.96
CA ASP A 689 -22.01 13.91 -5.56
C ASP A 689 -22.14 13.33 -4.15
N ILE A 690 -22.37 14.21 -3.17
CA ILE A 690 -22.54 13.84 -1.76
C ILE A 690 -23.83 13.04 -1.55
N SER A 691 -24.89 13.30 -2.31
CA SER A 691 -26.19 12.63 -2.16
C SER A 691 -26.10 11.14 -2.48
N CYS A 692 -25.33 10.80 -3.52
CA CYS A 692 -25.09 9.41 -3.95
C CYS A 692 -23.71 8.87 -3.52
N ARG A 693 -22.96 9.60 -2.67
CA ARG A 693 -21.60 9.25 -2.19
C ARG A 693 -20.64 8.83 -3.31
N ARG A 694 -20.60 9.61 -4.39
CA ARG A 694 -20.02 9.16 -5.67
C ARG A 694 -19.07 10.17 -6.30
N VAL A 695 -17.84 9.73 -6.62
CA VAL A 695 -17.01 10.42 -7.62
C VAL A 695 -17.64 10.22 -9.00
N TYR A 696 -18.13 11.28 -9.62
CA TYR A 696 -18.85 11.20 -10.90
C TYR A 696 -18.07 11.80 -12.07
N ALA A 697 -17.05 12.62 -11.81
CA ALA A 697 -16.12 13.09 -12.82
C ALA A 697 -14.76 13.43 -12.20
N PHE A 698 -13.75 13.49 -13.06
CA PHE A 698 -12.45 14.08 -12.75
C PHE A 698 -12.33 15.39 -13.51
N LYS A 699 -11.80 16.41 -12.83
CA LYS A 699 -11.45 17.70 -13.41
C LYS A 699 -9.94 17.76 -13.51
N ILE A 700 -9.42 17.93 -14.71
CA ILE A 700 -7.98 18.06 -14.96
C ILE A 700 -7.76 19.46 -15.51
N LEU A 701 -6.86 20.21 -14.87
CA LEU A 701 -6.36 21.48 -15.36
C LEU A 701 -4.90 21.30 -15.76
N LEU A 702 -4.58 21.68 -16.98
CA LEU A 702 -3.24 21.68 -17.54
C LEU A 702 -2.89 23.12 -17.95
N GLN A 703 -1.82 23.66 -17.38
CA GLN A 703 -1.42 25.06 -17.56
C GLN A 703 0.11 25.25 -17.56
N GLU A 704 0.54 26.42 -18.02
CA GLU A 704 1.93 26.87 -17.89
C GLU A 704 2.32 27.11 -16.43
N GLY A 705 3.57 26.82 -16.09
CA GLY A 705 4.06 26.77 -14.72
C GLY A 705 4.62 28.11 -14.24
N LYS A 706 5.09 28.14 -12.99
CA LYS A 706 5.50 29.37 -12.29
C LYS A 706 6.70 30.09 -12.93
N LEU A 707 7.48 29.40 -13.76
CA LEU A 707 8.58 30.03 -14.51
C LEU A 707 8.11 30.82 -15.74
N VAL A 708 6.85 30.65 -16.16
CA VAL A 708 6.28 31.40 -17.27
C VAL A 708 5.60 32.66 -16.70
N PRO A 709 6.08 33.88 -17.01
CA PRO A 709 5.64 35.10 -16.32
C PRO A 709 4.18 35.50 -16.60
N GLU A 710 3.57 34.97 -17.66
CA GLU A 710 2.16 35.15 -17.99
C GLU A 710 1.60 33.84 -18.55
N THR A 711 0.52 33.32 -17.98
CA THR A 711 -0.17 32.13 -18.52
C THR A 711 -0.87 32.48 -19.83
N ARG A 712 -0.47 31.84 -20.93
CA ARG A 712 -0.99 32.04 -22.30
C ARG A 712 -1.68 30.79 -22.84
N ARG A 713 -1.47 29.62 -22.21
CA ARG A 713 -1.91 28.31 -22.72
C ARG A 713 -2.57 27.50 -21.61
N VAL A 714 -3.81 27.04 -21.85
CA VAL A 714 -4.59 26.26 -20.88
C VAL A 714 -5.51 25.26 -21.61
N ALA A 715 -5.68 24.06 -21.04
CA ALA A 715 -6.69 23.09 -21.48
C ALA A 715 -7.56 22.60 -20.31
N GLN A 716 -8.88 22.52 -20.53
CA GLN A 716 -9.87 21.98 -19.58
C GLN A 716 -11.08 21.41 -20.35
N GLY A 717 -11.79 20.41 -19.80
CA GLY A 717 -13.08 19.96 -20.33
C GLY A 717 -14.15 21.07 -20.38
N LYS A 718 -15.06 21.03 -21.37
CA LYS A 718 -16.22 21.94 -21.45
C LYS A 718 -17.15 21.83 -20.24
N SER A 719 -17.94 22.89 -20.05
CA SER A 719 -19.22 22.82 -19.33
C SER A 719 -20.02 21.58 -19.74
N ARG A 720 -20.52 20.87 -18.73
CA ARG A 720 -21.18 19.57 -18.80
C ARG A 720 -22.64 19.72 -18.39
N SER A 721 -23.52 18.91 -18.97
CA SER A 721 -24.96 18.90 -18.64
C SER A 721 -25.26 18.42 -17.23
N ILE A 722 -24.31 17.74 -16.57
CA ILE A 722 -24.46 17.17 -15.23
C ILE A 722 -23.46 17.85 -14.29
N CYS A 723 -23.97 18.65 -13.35
CA CYS A 723 -23.17 19.35 -12.34
C CYS A 723 -23.81 19.17 -10.95
N TYR A 724 -23.30 18.21 -10.18
CA TYR A 724 -23.70 17.94 -8.78
C TYR A 724 -22.70 18.51 -7.76
N ALA A 725 -21.63 19.16 -8.23
CA ALA A 725 -20.55 19.66 -7.41
C ALA A 725 -20.39 21.17 -7.59
N THR A 726 -20.22 21.87 -6.48
CA THR A 726 -19.79 23.28 -6.46
C THR A 726 -18.32 23.34 -6.85
N GLU A 727 -18.07 23.65 -8.13
CA GLU A 727 -16.73 23.84 -8.69
C GLU A 727 -16.17 25.22 -8.29
N LEU A 728 -15.15 25.22 -7.41
CA LEU A 728 -14.47 26.40 -6.89
C LEU A 728 -13.30 26.81 -7.78
N VAL A 729 -12.52 25.84 -8.28
CA VAL A 729 -11.38 26.06 -9.17
C VAL A 729 -11.91 26.43 -10.56
N LYS A 730 -11.85 27.71 -10.94
CA LYS A 730 -12.32 28.17 -12.26
C LYS A 730 -11.21 28.08 -13.30
N PHE A 731 -11.60 27.86 -14.56
CA PHE A 731 -10.71 28.11 -15.70
C PHE A 731 -10.21 29.56 -15.63
N PRO A 732 -8.92 29.84 -15.90
CA PRO A 732 -8.44 31.21 -16.03
C PRO A 732 -9.32 31.99 -17.01
N PRO A 733 -9.80 33.19 -16.66
CA PRO A 733 -10.74 33.92 -17.51
C PRO A 733 -10.11 34.16 -18.89
N LEU A 734 -10.86 33.87 -19.96
CA LEU A 734 -10.36 33.94 -21.34
C LEU A 734 -9.76 35.32 -21.70
N GLY A 735 -10.27 36.40 -21.12
CA GLY A 735 -9.73 37.76 -21.29
C GLY A 735 -8.42 38.05 -20.57
N GLY A 736 -7.92 37.12 -19.73
CA GLY A 736 -6.60 37.18 -19.10
C GLY A 736 -5.52 36.36 -19.82
N LEU A 737 -5.89 35.54 -20.81
CA LEU A 737 -4.95 34.77 -21.63
C LEU A 737 -4.55 35.62 -22.85
N GLN A 738 -3.25 35.97 -22.97
CA GLN A 738 -2.79 36.67 -24.18
C GLN A 738 -2.82 35.71 -25.39
N PRO A 739 -3.43 36.11 -26.52
CA PRO A 739 -3.42 35.29 -27.73
C PRO A 739 -1.99 35.15 -28.26
N TYR A 740 -1.58 33.92 -28.58
CA TYR A 740 -0.31 33.68 -29.27
C TYR A 740 -0.41 34.18 -30.72
N ILE A 741 0.50 35.07 -31.12
CA ILE A 741 0.59 35.56 -32.49
C ILE A 741 1.66 34.75 -33.21
N ASP A 742 1.24 33.87 -34.14
CA ASP A 742 2.15 33.10 -34.97
C ASP A 742 3.02 34.03 -35.86
N PRO A 743 4.36 33.90 -35.83
CA PRO A 743 5.24 34.68 -36.69
C PRO A 743 5.03 34.35 -38.19
N GLN A 744 4.42 35.27 -38.93
CA GLN A 744 4.19 35.11 -40.36
C GLN A 744 5.47 35.37 -41.17
N TYR A 745 6.18 34.29 -41.51
CA TYR A 745 7.34 34.35 -42.41
C TYR A 745 7.02 33.78 -43.81
N PRO A 746 7.61 34.32 -44.89
CA PRO A 746 7.55 33.69 -46.22
C PRO A 746 8.11 32.28 -46.18
N THR A 747 7.35 31.32 -46.69
CA THR A 747 7.73 29.90 -46.70
C THR A 747 8.49 29.47 -47.95
N ASP A 748 8.36 30.21 -49.07
CA ASP A 748 9.15 30.01 -50.29
C ASP A 748 9.47 31.34 -50.99
N ASP A 749 10.51 31.36 -51.83
CA ASP A 749 10.87 32.48 -52.69
C ASP A 749 11.59 32.03 -53.98
N LYS A 750 11.68 32.93 -54.96
CA LYS A 750 12.26 32.68 -56.29
C LYS A 750 13.69 33.20 -56.49
N VAL A 751 14.38 33.62 -55.43
CA VAL A 751 15.70 34.31 -55.56
C VAL A 751 16.76 33.39 -56.19
N ASP A 752 16.64 32.07 -55.97
CA ASP A 752 17.63 31.10 -56.46
C ASP A 752 17.24 30.43 -57.79
N ASP A 753 16.05 30.72 -58.34
CA ASP A 753 15.41 30.02 -59.47
C ASP A 753 16.04 30.32 -60.86
N LEU A 754 17.16 31.06 -60.90
CA LEU A 754 17.82 31.45 -62.15
C LEU A 754 18.25 30.22 -62.96
N LYS A 755 17.75 30.13 -64.19
CA LYS A 755 18.17 29.14 -65.19
C LYS A 755 19.59 29.49 -65.64
N PRO A 756 20.56 28.56 -65.63
CA PRO A 756 21.84 28.80 -66.27
C PRO A 756 21.64 29.09 -67.77
N PRO A 757 22.47 29.94 -68.39
CA PRO A 757 22.39 30.18 -69.83
C PRO A 757 22.54 28.85 -70.57
N VAL A 758 21.64 28.57 -71.51
CA VAL A 758 21.67 27.35 -72.30
C VAL A 758 22.95 27.38 -73.13
N PRO A 759 23.88 26.41 -72.97
CA PRO A 759 25.05 26.35 -73.85
C PRO A 759 24.56 26.22 -75.29
N PRO A 760 25.15 26.95 -76.26
CA PRO A 760 24.66 26.95 -77.62
C PRO A 760 24.59 25.52 -78.15
N LYS A 761 23.42 25.11 -78.66
CA LYS A 761 23.24 23.79 -79.26
C LYS A 761 24.32 23.63 -80.36
N PRO A 762 25.05 22.50 -80.41
CA PRO A 762 25.90 22.23 -81.55
C PRO A 762 25.04 22.22 -82.81
N THR A 763 25.42 23.02 -83.81
CA THR A 763 24.66 23.24 -85.05
C THR A 763 24.67 21.98 -85.90
N ARG A 764 23.80 21.01 -85.56
CA ARG A 764 23.49 19.88 -86.43
C ARG A 764 22.57 20.37 -87.55
N THR A 765 23.17 20.62 -88.71
CA THR A 765 22.44 20.66 -89.99
C THR A 765 21.71 19.33 -90.17
N LEU A 766 20.39 19.41 -90.34
CA LEU A 766 19.53 18.28 -90.65
C LEU A 766 19.56 18.04 -92.17
N SER A 767 20.19 16.95 -92.59
CA SER A 767 20.05 16.39 -93.93
C SER A 767 19.20 15.13 -93.84
N THR A 768 18.02 15.13 -94.45
CA THR A 768 17.11 13.98 -94.52
C THR A 768 17.31 13.17 -95.80
N ASN A 769 17.17 11.85 -95.66
CA ASN A 769 16.95 10.83 -96.69
C ASN A 769 18.14 10.37 -97.54
N GLY A 770 18.16 9.07 -97.83
CA GLY A 770 18.96 8.46 -98.89
C GLY A 770 19.86 7.33 -98.40
N ALA A 771 19.68 6.12 -98.94
CA ALA A 771 20.50 4.96 -98.64
C ALA A 771 21.86 4.99 -99.36
N ASN A 772 22.76 4.14 -98.85
CA ASN A 772 24.02 3.65 -99.42
C ASN A 772 25.31 4.46 -99.23
N HIS A 773 26.36 3.64 -99.05
CA HIS A 773 27.78 3.92 -98.91
C HIS A 773 28.30 4.62 -97.65
N ASP A 774 28.95 3.83 -96.81
CA ASP A 774 30.01 4.31 -95.92
C ASP A 774 31.06 5.08 -96.74
N GLN A 775 31.28 6.33 -96.36
CA GLN A 775 32.52 7.04 -96.59
C GLN A 775 32.98 7.60 -95.25
N MET A 776 34.06 7.02 -94.71
CA MET A 776 34.72 7.57 -93.52
C MET A 776 35.23 8.99 -93.83
N PRO A 777 35.14 9.94 -92.88
CA PRO A 777 35.72 11.27 -93.07
C PRO A 777 37.21 11.20 -93.40
N ALA A 778 37.68 12.05 -94.32
CA ALA A 778 39.10 12.12 -94.69
C ALA A 778 40.02 12.38 -93.47
N GLU A 779 39.53 13.15 -92.50
CA GLU A 779 40.14 13.35 -91.17
C GLU A 779 40.42 12.04 -90.42
N LEU A 780 39.49 11.07 -90.50
CA LEU A 780 39.61 9.76 -89.87
C LEU A 780 40.59 8.87 -90.63
N ASN A 781 40.56 8.88 -91.97
CA ASN A 781 41.58 8.22 -92.79
C ASN A 781 42.99 8.77 -92.50
N HIS A 782 43.15 10.08 -92.34
CA HIS A 782 44.45 10.68 -92.07
C HIS A 782 44.98 10.32 -90.67
N ARG A 783 44.09 10.22 -89.67
CA ARG A 783 44.41 9.74 -88.31
C ARG A 783 44.69 8.24 -88.28
N LEU A 784 43.95 7.42 -89.01
CA LEU A 784 44.19 5.97 -89.11
C LEU A 784 45.52 5.70 -89.82
N ALA A 785 45.82 6.37 -90.94
CA ALA A 785 47.12 6.26 -91.60
C ALA A 785 48.29 6.74 -90.70
N SER A 786 48.06 7.75 -89.86
CA SER A 786 49.05 8.17 -88.85
C SER A 786 49.21 7.15 -87.71
N ILE A 787 48.15 6.42 -87.35
CA ILE A 787 48.19 5.36 -86.34
C ILE A 787 48.92 4.14 -86.92
N ASP A 788 48.59 3.70 -88.13
CA ASP A 788 49.29 2.59 -88.81
C ASP A 788 50.78 2.90 -89.05
N SER A 789 51.14 4.14 -89.44
CA SER A 789 52.55 4.55 -89.56
C SER A 789 53.30 4.53 -88.23
N ASN A 790 52.62 4.77 -87.11
CA ASN A 790 53.23 4.71 -85.78
C ASN A 790 53.26 3.28 -85.23
N LEU A 791 52.25 2.45 -85.50
CA LEU A 791 52.22 1.03 -85.15
C LEU A 791 53.27 0.24 -85.95
N GLY A 792 53.47 0.54 -87.23
CA GLY A 792 54.57 -0.01 -88.03
C GLY A 792 55.95 0.29 -87.44
N ARG A 793 56.20 1.55 -87.04
CA ARG A 793 57.46 1.92 -86.34
C ARG A 793 57.65 1.22 -85.00
N ILE A 794 56.56 0.94 -84.29
CA ILE A 794 56.59 0.20 -83.01
C ILE A 794 56.86 -1.30 -83.27
N ALA A 795 56.31 -1.88 -84.34
CA ALA A 795 56.59 -3.25 -84.77
C ALA A 795 58.05 -3.42 -85.22
N ASP A 796 58.55 -2.53 -86.09
CA ASP A 796 59.96 -2.52 -86.54
C ASP A 796 60.95 -2.37 -85.36
N ALA A 797 60.57 -1.60 -84.34
CA ALA A 797 61.36 -1.44 -83.12
C ALA A 797 61.31 -2.69 -82.21
N LEU A 798 60.17 -3.39 -82.17
CA LEU A 798 60.00 -4.64 -81.43
C LEU A 798 60.72 -5.82 -82.09
N GLU A 799 60.68 -5.96 -83.42
CA GLU A 799 61.45 -7.00 -84.11
C GLU A 799 62.96 -6.83 -83.91
N LYS A 800 63.46 -5.58 -83.91
CA LYS A 800 64.86 -5.29 -83.56
C LYS A 800 65.22 -5.57 -82.10
N LEU A 801 64.25 -5.51 -81.18
CA LEU A 801 64.43 -5.82 -79.75
C LEU A 801 64.32 -7.32 -79.45
N VAL A 802 63.71 -8.10 -80.34
CA VAL A 802 63.55 -9.56 -80.21
C VAL A 802 64.62 -10.34 -80.99
N GLY A 803 65.27 -9.71 -81.99
CA GLY A 803 66.35 -10.33 -82.76
C GLY A 803 67.66 -10.57 -82.01
N ASP A 804 68.00 -9.73 -81.02
CA ASP A 804 69.28 -9.76 -80.30
C ASP A 804 69.13 -10.12 -78.81
N ASN A 805 69.13 -11.42 -78.50
CA ASN A 805 69.86 -11.93 -77.32
C ASN A 805 69.97 -13.47 -77.28
N PRO A 806 71.18 -14.04 -77.35
CA PRO A 806 71.41 -15.47 -77.09
C PRO A 806 71.62 -15.78 -75.60
N SER A 807 70.98 -16.88 -75.17
CA SER A 807 71.36 -17.81 -74.09
C SER A 807 72.44 -17.46 -73.06
N SER A 808 72.07 -17.53 -71.77
CA SER A 808 72.78 -18.35 -70.76
C SER A 808 71.92 -18.54 -69.49
N ASP A 809 71.63 -19.80 -69.12
CA ASP A 809 71.99 -20.48 -67.85
C ASP A 809 72.18 -19.66 -66.55
N SER A 810 71.98 -20.15 -65.31
CA SER A 810 71.32 -21.33 -64.68
C SER A 810 71.48 -21.18 -63.13
N GLU A 811 70.91 -21.95 -62.19
CA GLU A 811 69.85 -22.98 -62.14
C GLU A 811 69.25 -22.99 -60.70
N ARG A 812 67.95 -23.33 -60.52
CA ARG A 812 67.33 -23.81 -59.24
C ARG A 812 67.27 -22.81 -58.05
N THR A 813 66.34 -22.84 -57.08
CA THR A 813 65.42 -23.91 -56.61
C THR A 813 64.24 -23.38 -55.75
N ASN A 814 63.15 -24.15 -55.69
CA ASN A 814 62.32 -24.48 -54.50
C ASN A 814 61.22 -23.56 -53.87
N VAL A 815 60.01 -24.19 -53.81
CA VAL A 815 59.16 -24.44 -52.61
C VAL A 815 58.01 -23.47 -52.22
N LYS A 816 56.81 -23.89 -52.65
CA LYS A 816 55.55 -24.12 -51.89
C LYS A 816 54.98 -23.05 -50.92
N ARG A 817 53.79 -22.56 -51.34
CA ARG A 817 52.43 -22.85 -50.79
C ARG A 817 51.99 -22.28 -49.41
N LEU A 818 50.68 -21.97 -49.37
CA LEU A 818 49.74 -21.87 -48.22
C LEU A 818 49.53 -20.52 -47.50
N SER A 819 48.56 -19.77 -48.03
CA SER A 819 47.23 -19.49 -47.43
C SER A 819 47.06 -18.84 -46.04
N ALA A 820 46.05 -17.96 -46.03
CA ALA A 820 45.07 -17.68 -44.95
C ALA A 820 45.34 -16.50 -43.98
N GLY A 821 44.49 -15.47 -44.12
CA GLY A 821 43.68 -14.92 -43.02
C GLY A 821 44.36 -14.05 -41.96
N TYR A 822 44.15 -12.74 -42.06
CA TYR A 822 43.29 -12.01 -41.12
C TYR A 822 42.58 -10.85 -41.85
#